data_AF-A0A9J7BM35-F1
#
_entry.id   AF-A0A9J7BM35-F1
#
_cell.length_a   1.000
_cell.length_b   1.000
_cell.length_c   1.000
_cell.angle_alpha   90.00
_cell.angle_beta   90.00
_cell.angle_gamma   90.00
#
_symmetry.space_group_name_H-M   'P 1'
#
loop_
_entity.id
_entity.type
_entity.pdbx_description
1 polymer ?
#
loop_
_entity_poly.entity_id
_entity_poly.type
_entity_poly.pdbx_seq_one_letter_code
_entity_poly.pdbx_strand_id
1 'polypeptide(L)'
;MKTARLLIFLLVLASELAFGQGTVPTFRYSTPNGVVTMPGRDPSQGATTVIPTVLVPVRLHFLAPSAENAPATLDPAVDVPRLLHSPVFSKATLRAGETTQYLDAMLRTTMSAASGYHTLLGTPQVHAITVEIPPGYGYMLSSKRTGTRLGMADVEYVQREIFRQIPRQEGKLVIAVTHNTGYYTYGDATVCCTWGMHGVDPGTGNSFVLASYLGATPPLVEERDIQPLTGQLAEWVNDPLHDPFFHLDFHTPLPTGENVVPRWQWPSAEAKEHRGCGGDSPATRYTLQDPLDTNERSQLPTGPALVVHTGATSWHVANVAMMGWYTGGAKPYSFPDDRLLQTPAATCPAIAPATRSANDPAPPSSVPAVPRTGANNGHELIGYWTGDGPGGTLLRLRDISPQWDVIIVAFANVDHHAPEGTMQMHVRPPRPGQQPMDMAQFKEDIAWLKSQGKKVLISLGGGGEYFTLAQSASIPNFVNSVSQIVTEYGFDGIDIDFETPSLNLDPGDTDFQHPKTASIVNLISALRELREHLGPGFMLSLVPEGTQMPAGYAGYGGQFGTYLPLLWGVRDILSFVDVQDYNTPPLEGLDGEVYQLGSVNYDAAMTELVLHGFPVGGPNGSLFPPVPADKVAAGFLVGTATPELVSRAMQYLITGQAPERTAYKLRKPTGYPAMIGAMFWTIDGDRNENYSFSNRIGPQLHQYTATRQAKAPATGAKTPVVSEGKNSHKGSE
;
A
#
# COMPACT_ATOMS: atom_id res chain seq x y z
N MET A 1 7.11 14.40 -82.90
CA MET A 1 6.86 12.95 -82.97
C MET A 1 7.52 12.32 -81.75
N LYS A 2 6.71 11.93 -80.73
CA LYS A 2 6.53 10.53 -80.24
C LYS A 2 7.89 9.82 -80.04
N THR A 3 8.30 9.41 -78.84
CA THR A 3 7.63 8.43 -77.96
C THR A 3 8.13 8.44 -76.51
N ALA A 4 7.27 7.95 -75.63
CA ALA A 4 7.34 7.80 -74.17
C ALA A 4 8.55 7.06 -73.59
N ARG A 5 8.94 7.45 -72.36
CA ARG A 5 9.51 6.54 -71.35
C ARG A 5 8.80 6.73 -70.01
N LEU A 6 8.36 5.59 -69.50
CA LEU A 6 7.62 5.30 -68.29
C LEU A 6 8.47 5.62 -67.04
N LEU A 7 7.98 6.47 -66.13
CA LEU A 7 8.53 6.58 -64.77
C LEU A 7 7.82 5.55 -63.88
N ILE A 8 8.57 4.56 -63.40
CA ILE A 8 8.13 3.66 -62.34
C ILE A 8 8.47 4.35 -61.01
N PHE A 9 7.44 4.72 -60.25
CA PHE A 9 7.56 5.07 -58.84
C PHE A 9 7.80 3.78 -58.04
N LEU A 10 9.01 3.59 -57.52
CA LEU A 10 9.28 2.64 -56.44
C LEU A 10 9.12 3.40 -55.12
N LEU A 11 7.92 3.33 -54.53
CA LEU A 11 7.75 3.57 -53.10
C LEU A 11 8.12 2.26 -52.38
N VAL A 12 9.32 2.20 -51.80
CA VAL A 12 9.65 1.19 -50.80
C VAL A 12 9.10 1.71 -49.47
N LEU A 13 7.95 1.18 -49.03
CA LEU A 13 7.58 1.23 -47.62
C LEU A 13 8.50 0.26 -46.88
N ALA A 14 9.58 0.78 -46.31
CA ALA A 14 10.29 0.08 -45.25
C ALA A 14 9.44 0.18 -43.99
N SER A 15 8.80 -0.92 -43.61
CA SER A 15 8.28 -1.12 -42.27
C SER A 15 9.47 -1.16 -41.31
N GLU A 16 9.75 -0.05 -40.64
CA GLU A 16 10.81 0.07 -39.65
C GLU A 16 10.50 -0.82 -38.44
N LEU A 17 11.24 -1.92 -38.29
CA LEU A 17 11.42 -2.58 -36.99
C LEU A 17 12.14 -1.57 -36.09
N ALA A 18 11.41 -0.96 -35.16
CA ALA A 18 12.02 -0.16 -34.11
C ALA A 18 12.64 -1.11 -33.08
N PHE A 19 13.94 -1.36 -33.18
CA PHE A 19 14.69 -2.02 -32.11
C PHE A 19 14.94 -1.00 -31.01
N GLY A 20 14.19 -1.10 -29.91
CA GLY A 20 14.71 -0.65 -28.62
C GLY A 20 16.01 -1.42 -28.34
N GLN A 21 17.06 -0.77 -27.86
CA GLN A 21 18.33 -1.44 -27.64
C GLN A 21 18.15 -2.64 -26.68
N GLY A 22 18.35 -3.87 -27.16
CA GLY A 22 18.31 -5.08 -26.31
C GLY A 22 16.95 -5.75 -26.14
N THR A 23 15.84 -5.07 -26.46
CA THR A 23 14.48 -5.53 -26.15
C THR A 23 13.99 -6.62 -27.11
N VAL A 24 12.96 -7.36 -26.68
CA VAL A 24 12.20 -8.24 -27.58
C VAL A 24 11.67 -7.42 -28.76
N PRO A 25 11.70 -7.95 -30.01
CA PRO A 25 11.14 -7.25 -31.15
C PRO A 25 9.68 -6.86 -30.93
N THR A 26 9.32 -5.64 -31.30
CA THR A 26 7.95 -5.13 -31.24
C THR A 26 7.49 -4.61 -32.60
N PHE A 27 6.19 -4.40 -32.74
CA PHE A 27 5.59 -3.75 -33.89
C PHE A 27 4.48 -2.79 -33.45
N ARG A 28 4.13 -1.84 -34.32
CA ARG A 28 3.07 -0.86 -34.07
C ARG A 28 1.73 -1.37 -34.61
N TYR A 29 0.70 -1.34 -33.78
CA TYR A 29 -0.66 -1.76 -34.09
C TYR A 29 -1.64 -0.58 -33.98
N SER A 30 -2.43 -0.36 -35.03
CA SER A 30 -3.43 0.72 -35.04
C SER A 30 -4.72 0.28 -34.36
N THR A 31 -5.20 1.08 -33.43
CA THR A 31 -6.47 0.94 -32.71
C THR A 31 -7.39 2.13 -33.03
N PRO A 32 -8.70 2.09 -32.69
CA PRO A 32 -9.60 3.23 -32.88
C PRO A 32 -9.13 4.51 -32.16
N ASN A 33 -8.46 4.38 -31.03
CA ASN A 33 -8.06 5.49 -30.16
C ASN A 33 -6.54 5.77 -30.14
N GLY A 34 -5.77 5.25 -31.10
CA GLY A 34 -4.33 5.51 -31.20
C GLY A 34 -3.53 4.35 -31.76
N VAL A 35 -2.21 4.44 -31.64
CA VAL A 35 -1.28 3.38 -32.06
C VAL A 35 -0.61 2.83 -30.82
N VAL A 36 -0.68 1.52 -30.64
CA VAL A 36 -0.04 0.79 -29.53
C VAL A 36 1.12 -0.06 -30.04
N THR A 37 2.03 -0.41 -29.15
CA THR A 37 3.18 -1.28 -29.38
C THR A 37 2.87 -2.68 -28.86
N MET A 38 3.08 -3.71 -29.68
CA MET A 38 2.83 -5.11 -29.31
C MET A 38 4.10 -5.95 -29.55
N PRO A 39 4.33 -7.04 -28.80
CA PRO A 39 5.50 -7.88 -29.01
C PRO A 39 5.37 -8.76 -30.26
N GLY A 40 6.52 -9.05 -30.89
CA GLY A 40 6.64 -9.91 -32.06
C GLY A 40 6.75 -9.13 -33.37
N ARG A 41 6.27 -9.74 -34.46
CA ARG A 41 6.22 -9.13 -35.79
C ARG A 41 4.79 -8.74 -36.16
N ASP A 42 4.69 -7.84 -37.13
CA ASP A 42 3.41 -7.42 -37.70
C ASP A 42 2.59 -8.64 -38.20
N PRO A 43 1.36 -8.84 -37.69
CA PRO A 43 0.52 -9.97 -38.02
C PRO A 43 0.05 -10.03 -39.48
N SER A 44 0.10 -8.90 -40.20
CA SER A 44 -0.23 -8.84 -41.64
C SER A 44 0.77 -9.60 -42.52
N GLN A 45 1.98 -9.85 -42.01
CA GLN A 45 3.04 -10.55 -42.74
C GLN A 45 2.90 -12.08 -42.72
N GLY A 46 1.99 -12.63 -41.89
CA GLY A 46 1.73 -14.09 -41.82
C GLY A 46 2.93 -14.94 -41.38
N ALA A 47 3.94 -14.35 -40.75
CA ALA A 47 5.15 -15.03 -40.31
C ALA A 47 5.06 -15.47 -38.85
N THR A 48 5.66 -16.63 -38.53
CA THR A 48 5.88 -17.04 -37.14
C THR A 48 7.09 -16.31 -36.55
N THR A 49 6.89 -15.66 -35.41
CA THR A 49 7.95 -15.13 -34.54
C THR A 49 8.19 -16.12 -33.42
N VAL A 50 9.43 -16.51 -33.18
CA VAL A 50 9.83 -17.27 -31.99
C VAL A 50 10.70 -16.35 -31.14
N ILE A 51 10.16 -15.90 -30.01
CA ILE A 51 10.87 -15.06 -29.05
C ILE A 51 11.76 -15.99 -28.20
N PRO A 52 13.10 -15.88 -28.29
CA PRO A 52 13.97 -16.67 -27.41
C PRO A 52 13.72 -16.27 -25.96
N THR A 53 13.76 -17.24 -25.05
CA THR A 53 13.43 -17.00 -23.64
C THR A 53 14.57 -17.44 -22.73
N VAL A 54 14.78 -16.68 -21.66
CA VAL A 54 15.58 -17.11 -20.51
C VAL A 54 14.64 -17.26 -19.34
N LEU A 55 14.50 -18.47 -18.81
CA LEU A 55 13.78 -18.72 -17.57
C LEU A 55 14.76 -18.57 -16.40
N VAL A 56 14.44 -17.68 -15.47
CA VAL A 56 15.28 -17.37 -14.31
C VAL A 56 14.52 -17.78 -13.04
N PRO A 57 14.73 -18.99 -12.52
CA PRO A 57 14.25 -19.36 -11.19
C PRO A 57 15.01 -18.51 -10.14
N VAL A 58 14.29 -17.66 -9.42
CA VAL A 58 14.86 -16.75 -8.43
C VAL A 58 14.60 -17.30 -7.04
N ARG A 59 15.63 -17.90 -6.42
CA ARG A 59 15.57 -18.30 -5.02
C ARG A 59 15.63 -17.05 -4.15
N LEU A 60 14.63 -16.84 -3.30
CA LEU A 60 14.61 -15.75 -2.33
C LEU A 60 15.05 -16.26 -0.96
N HIS A 61 16.08 -15.64 -0.38
CA HIS A 61 16.59 -15.94 0.95
C HIS A 61 16.35 -14.74 1.87
N PHE A 62 15.32 -14.83 2.72
CA PHE A 62 14.95 -13.79 3.67
C PHE A 62 15.86 -13.84 4.88
N LEU A 63 16.61 -12.75 5.10
CA LEU A 63 17.55 -12.63 6.21
C LEU A 63 16.84 -12.29 7.53
N ALA A 64 15.63 -11.74 7.46
CA ALA A 64 14.77 -11.58 8.63
C ALA A 64 14.39 -12.97 9.20
N PRO A 65 14.43 -13.16 10.54
CA PRO A 65 14.03 -14.42 11.16
C PRO A 65 12.56 -14.76 10.84
N SER A 66 12.30 -16.03 10.52
CA SER A 66 10.92 -16.54 10.39
C SER A 66 10.35 -17.04 11.71
N ALA A 67 9.09 -17.50 11.70
CA ALA A 67 8.44 -18.15 12.84
C ALA A 67 9.21 -19.37 13.42
N GLU A 68 10.14 -19.95 12.65
CA GLU A 68 11.02 -21.04 13.09
C GLU A 68 12.38 -20.56 13.62
N ASN A 69 12.57 -19.24 13.76
CA ASN A 69 13.80 -18.60 14.22
C ASN A 69 15.03 -18.86 13.34
N ALA A 70 14.81 -19.03 12.04
CA ALA A 70 15.88 -19.12 11.05
C ALA A 70 15.53 -18.26 9.81
N PRO A 71 16.55 -17.78 9.07
CA PRO A 71 16.36 -17.29 7.71
C PRO A 71 15.53 -18.27 6.89
N ALA A 72 14.59 -17.74 6.12
CA ALA A 72 13.67 -18.56 5.34
C ALA A 72 13.96 -18.46 3.86
N THR A 73 13.96 -19.60 3.18
CA THR A 73 14.15 -19.68 1.73
C THR A 73 12.88 -20.12 1.03
N LEU A 74 12.53 -19.41 -0.03
CA LEU A 74 11.54 -19.83 -1.02
C LEU A 74 12.27 -20.13 -2.33
N ASP A 75 12.23 -21.39 -2.75
CA ASP A 75 13.00 -21.90 -3.88
C ASP A 75 12.09 -22.37 -5.01
N PRO A 76 12.04 -21.67 -6.16
CA PRO A 76 11.21 -22.04 -7.31
C PRO A 76 11.80 -23.19 -8.13
N ALA A 77 12.98 -23.74 -7.78
CA ALA A 77 13.58 -24.85 -8.52
C ALA A 77 12.66 -26.07 -8.64
N VAL A 78 11.80 -26.31 -7.64
CA VAL A 78 10.81 -27.39 -7.65
C VAL A 78 9.67 -27.16 -8.65
N ASP A 79 9.42 -25.91 -9.03
CA ASP A 79 8.33 -25.53 -9.93
C ASP A 79 8.76 -25.55 -11.40
N VAL A 80 10.07 -25.45 -11.68
CA VAL A 80 10.61 -25.37 -13.05
C VAL A 80 10.11 -26.50 -13.96
N PRO A 81 10.15 -27.79 -13.58
CA PRO A 81 9.65 -28.85 -14.45
C PRO A 81 8.16 -28.68 -14.78
N ARG A 82 7.35 -28.23 -13.81
CA ARG A 82 5.93 -27.95 -14.01
C ARG A 82 5.76 -26.77 -14.97
N LEU A 83 6.45 -25.67 -14.72
CA LEU A 83 6.41 -24.46 -15.55
C LEU A 83 6.69 -24.75 -17.02
N LEU A 84 7.70 -25.54 -17.33
CA LEU A 84 8.07 -25.88 -18.71
C LEU A 84 6.98 -26.67 -19.47
N HIS A 85 6.12 -27.40 -18.76
CA HIS A 85 4.98 -28.13 -19.32
C HIS A 85 3.67 -27.33 -19.31
N SER A 86 3.69 -26.12 -18.76
CA SER A 86 2.52 -25.27 -18.64
C SER A 86 2.10 -24.63 -19.98
N PRO A 87 0.87 -24.10 -20.09
CA PRO A 87 0.40 -23.35 -21.25
C PRO A 87 1.29 -22.16 -21.68
N VAL A 88 2.20 -21.69 -20.82
CA VAL A 88 3.16 -20.63 -21.18
C VAL A 88 4.16 -21.11 -22.23
N PHE A 89 4.72 -22.32 -22.06
CA PHE A 89 5.77 -22.87 -22.94
C PHE A 89 5.28 -24.04 -23.81
N SER A 90 4.18 -24.67 -23.43
CA SER A 90 3.59 -25.82 -24.12
C SER A 90 2.24 -25.46 -24.72
N LYS A 91 1.84 -26.19 -25.77
CA LYS A 91 0.54 -25.95 -26.42
C LYS A 91 -0.61 -26.44 -25.53
N ALA A 92 -1.64 -25.61 -25.42
CA ALA A 92 -2.87 -25.92 -24.70
C ALA A 92 -4.09 -25.40 -25.48
N THR A 93 -5.26 -25.99 -25.22
CA THR A 93 -6.53 -25.49 -25.74
C THR A 93 -7.07 -24.42 -24.80
N LEU A 94 -6.80 -23.16 -25.14
CA LEU A 94 -7.23 -21.98 -24.36
C LEU A 94 -8.60 -21.45 -24.82
N ARG A 95 -8.99 -21.79 -26.05
CA ARG A 95 -10.28 -21.49 -26.67
C ARG A 95 -10.73 -22.62 -27.57
N ALA A 96 -12.01 -22.65 -27.92
CA ALA A 96 -12.57 -23.68 -28.78
C ALA A 96 -11.85 -23.73 -30.15
N GLY A 97 -11.31 -24.91 -30.49
CA GLY A 97 -10.79 -25.21 -31.83
C GLY A 97 -9.32 -24.86 -32.09
N GLU A 98 -8.58 -24.33 -31.11
CA GLU A 98 -7.18 -23.96 -31.29
C GLU A 98 -6.27 -24.49 -30.18
N THR A 99 -5.06 -24.93 -30.53
CA THR A 99 -4.07 -25.45 -29.58
C THR A 99 -2.71 -24.79 -29.82
N THR A 100 -2.33 -23.86 -28.94
CA THR A 100 -1.11 -23.06 -29.03
C THR A 100 -0.65 -22.61 -27.63
N GLN A 101 0.42 -21.82 -27.53
CA GLN A 101 0.90 -21.24 -26.27
C GLN A 101 0.03 -20.05 -25.84
N TYR A 102 0.01 -19.74 -24.54
CA TYR A 102 -0.78 -18.65 -23.95
C TYR A 102 -0.60 -17.30 -24.65
N LEU A 103 0.64 -16.85 -24.80
CA LEU A 103 0.97 -15.57 -25.43
C LEU A 103 0.49 -15.49 -26.88
N ASP A 104 0.63 -16.58 -27.64
CA ASP A 104 0.18 -16.66 -29.03
C ASP A 104 -1.34 -16.55 -29.13
N ALA A 105 -2.06 -17.30 -28.29
CA ALA A 105 -3.52 -17.28 -28.24
C ALA A 105 -4.06 -15.90 -27.83
N MET A 106 -3.39 -15.22 -26.90
CA MET A 106 -3.73 -13.86 -26.50
C MET A 106 -3.53 -12.88 -27.66
N LEU A 107 -2.35 -12.84 -28.28
CA LEU A 107 -2.07 -11.93 -29.40
C LEU A 107 -3.02 -12.14 -30.58
N ARG A 108 -3.28 -13.39 -30.96
CA ARG A 108 -4.22 -13.73 -32.03
C ARG A 108 -5.68 -13.43 -31.68
N THR A 109 -5.98 -13.26 -30.39
CA THR A 109 -7.25 -12.74 -29.92
C THR A 109 -7.29 -11.21 -30.00
N THR A 110 -6.19 -10.53 -29.71
CA THR A 110 -6.10 -9.06 -29.71
C THR A 110 -6.33 -8.46 -31.10
N MET A 111 -5.84 -9.14 -32.15
CA MET A 111 -5.74 -8.56 -33.48
C MET A 111 -6.08 -9.56 -34.60
N SER A 112 -6.59 -9.02 -35.71
CA SER A 112 -6.70 -9.78 -36.96
C SER A 112 -5.32 -10.14 -37.49
N ALA A 113 -5.12 -11.39 -37.89
CA ALA A 113 -3.83 -11.90 -38.35
C ALA A 113 -3.97 -12.73 -39.63
N ALA A 114 -2.94 -12.69 -40.48
CA ALA A 114 -2.88 -13.54 -41.67
C ALA A 114 -2.75 -15.02 -41.28
N SER A 115 -3.22 -15.92 -42.15
CA SER A 115 -3.08 -17.36 -41.97
C SER A 115 -1.60 -17.74 -41.81
N GLY A 116 -1.24 -18.36 -40.68
CA GLY A 116 0.14 -18.78 -40.36
C GLY A 116 0.92 -17.82 -39.46
N TYR A 117 0.34 -16.67 -39.11
CA TYR A 117 0.91 -15.80 -38.07
C TYR A 117 0.89 -16.49 -36.71
N HIS A 118 2.05 -16.45 -36.04
CA HIS A 118 2.20 -16.88 -34.65
C HIS A 118 3.27 -16.04 -33.97
N THR A 119 3.14 -15.85 -32.66
CA THR A 119 4.21 -15.36 -31.79
C THR A 119 4.36 -16.33 -30.64
N LEU A 120 5.39 -17.15 -30.69
CA LEU A 120 5.66 -18.24 -29.76
C LEU A 120 6.86 -17.89 -28.87
N LEU A 121 6.83 -18.35 -27.63
CA LEU A 121 8.00 -18.43 -26.77
C LEU A 121 8.83 -19.66 -27.16
N GLY A 122 10.12 -19.44 -27.39
CA GLY A 122 11.07 -20.51 -27.64
C GLY A 122 11.31 -21.36 -26.39
N THR A 123 11.92 -22.53 -26.57
CA THR A 123 12.36 -23.35 -25.42
C THR A 123 13.34 -22.53 -24.57
N PRO A 124 13.05 -22.33 -23.27
CA PRO A 124 13.83 -21.40 -22.47
C PRO A 124 15.20 -21.99 -22.10
N GLN A 125 16.20 -21.12 -22.05
CA GLN A 125 17.45 -21.40 -21.33
C GLN A 125 17.18 -21.17 -19.84
N VAL A 126 17.46 -22.16 -18.99
CA VAL A 126 17.24 -22.03 -17.54
C VAL A 126 18.51 -21.53 -16.87
N HIS A 127 18.42 -20.42 -16.14
CA HIS A 127 19.52 -19.84 -15.38
C HIS A 127 19.03 -19.43 -13.99
N ALA A 128 19.28 -20.28 -12.98
CA ALA A 128 18.84 -20.01 -11.62
C ALA A 128 19.79 -19.04 -10.90
N ILE A 129 19.21 -18.16 -10.09
CA ILE A 129 19.95 -17.20 -9.26
C ILE A 129 19.44 -17.26 -7.82
N THR A 130 20.15 -16.57 -6.92
CA THR A 130 19.70 -16.36 -5.53
C THR A 130 19.74 -14.87 -5.22
N VAL A 131 18.69 -14.39 -4.58
CA VAL A 131 18.57 -13.02 -4.08
C VAL A 131 18.39 -13.09 -2.58
N GLU A 132 19.27 -12.40 -1.84
CA GLU A 132 19.11 -12.19 -0.41
C GLU A 132 18.13 -11.03 -0.20
N ILE A 133 17.18 -11.17 0.71
CA ILE A 133 16.22 -10.13 1.08
C ILE A 133 16.59 -9.64 2.49
N PRO A 134 17.25 -8.47 2.62
CA PRO A 134 17.59 -7.90 3.91
C PRO A 134 16.34 -7.47 4.70
N PRO A 135 16.46 -7.33 6.03
CA PRO A 135 15.43 -6.65 6.82
C PRO A 135 15.15 -5.26 6.23
N GLY A 136 13.88 -4.93 6.02
CA GLY A 136 13.44 -3.69 5.37
C GLY A 136 13.04 -3.82 3.90
N TYR A 137 13.46 -4.91 3.23
CA TYR A 137 13.08 -5.24 1.84
C TYR A 137 12.11 -6.43 1.73
N GLY A 138 11.72 -6.98 2.87
CA GLY A 138 10.69 -8.01 2.92
C GLY A 138 10.63 -8.73 4.26
N TYR A 139 9.63 -9.60 4.39
CA TYR A 139 9.38 -10.45 5.55
C TYR A 139 8.67 -11.73 5.12
N MET A 140 8.60 -12.70 6.04
CA MET A 140 7.96 -14.00 5.81
C MET A 140 6.68 -14.10 6.61
N LEU A 141 5.58 -14.45 5.94
CA LEU A 141 4.31 -14.78 6.56
C LEU A 141 4.16 -16.29 6.66
N SER A 142 3.60 -16.77 7.78
CA SER A 142 3.35 -18.19 8.01
C SER A 142 1.91 -18.43 8.44
N SER A 143 1.34 -19.56 8.02
CA SER A 143 0.10 -20.08 8.61
C SER A 143 0.44 -21.29 9.47
N LYS A 144 0.25 -21.15 10.79
CA LYS A 144 0.46 -22.21 11.77
C LYS A 144 -0.44 -23.41 11.52
N ARG A 145 -1.66 -23.17 11.04
CA ARG A 145 -2.68 -24.19 10.76
C ARG A 145 -2.30 -25.09 9.59
N THR A 146 -1.71 -24.55 8.53
CA THR A 146 -1.39 -25.32 7.31
C THR A 146 0.10 -25.62 7.18
N GLY A 147 0.97 -24.91 7.90
CA GLY A 147 2.42 -24.96 7.74
C GLY A 147 2.93 -24.29 6.46
N THR A 148 2.06 -23.60 5.71
CA THR A 148 2.42 -22.91 4.47
C THR A 148 3.01 -21.54 4.73
N ARG A 149 3.85 -21.07 3.80
CA ARG A 149 4.56 -19.79 3.90
C ARG A 149 4.34 -18.94 2.66
N LEU A 150 4.38 -17.62 2.86
CA LEU A 150 4.33 -16.61 1.81
C LEU A 150 5.39 -15.54 2.11
N GLY A 151 6.27 -15.27 1.17
CA GLY A 151 7.20 -14.14 1.26
C GLY A 151 6.53 -12.85 0.79
N MET A 152 6.79 -11.75 1.48
CA MET A 152 6.45 -10.40 1.02
C MET A 152 7.76 -9.66 0.75
N ALA A 153 7.95 -9.12 -0.45
CA ALA A 153 9.20 -8.44 -0.81
C ALA A 153 8.97 -7.19 -1.67
N ASP A 154 9.93 -6.26 -1.60
CA ASP A 154 10.01 -5.12 -2.51
C ASP A 154 10.31 -5.61 -3.92
N VAL A 155 9.37 -5.39 -4.85
CA VAL A 155 9.49 -5.84 -6.24
C VAL A 155 10.67 -5.20 -6.96
N GLU A 156 10.94 -3.93 -6.66
CA GLU A 156 12.00 -3.14 -7.29
C GLU A 156 13.37 -3.59 -6.81
N TYR A 157 13.49 -3.85 -5.51
CA TYR A 157 14.70 -4.44 -4.96
C TYR A 157 15.00 -5.79 -5.62
N VAL A 158 14.01 -6.68 -5.67
CA VAL A 158 14.16 -8.01 -6.30
C VAL A 158 14.55 -7.88 -7.76
N GLN A 159 13.91 -6.98 -8.51
CA GLN A 159 14.24 -6.74 -9.92
C GLN A 159 15.67 -6.25 -10.10
N ARG A 160 16.14 -5.30 -9.27
CA ARG A 160 17.52 -4.79 -9.35
C ARG A 160 18.53 -5.91 -9.08
N GLU A 161 18.28 -6.77 -8.09
CA GLU A 161 19.17 -7.90 -7.79
C GLU A 161 19.15 -8.98 -8.88
N ILE A 162 18.02 -9.18 -9.56
CA ILE A 162 17.94 -10.06 -10.74
C ILE A 162 18.87 -9.52 -11.83
N PHE A 163 18.75 -8.26 -12.23
CA PHE A 163 19.52 -7.72 -13.37
C PHE A 163 20.97 -7.37 -13.06
N ARG A 164 21.37 -7.34 -11.78
CA ARG A 164 22.79 -7.42 -11.40
C ARG A 164 23.42 -8.76 -11.75
N GLN A 165 22.63 -9.84 -11.71
CA GLN A 165 23.09 -11.21 -11.96
C GLN A 165 22.80 -11.68 -13.40
N ILE A 166 21.78 -11.10 -14.04
CA ILE A 166 21.38 -11.40 -15.42
C ILE A 166 21.83 -10.25 -16.35
N PRO A 167 22.95 -10.38 -17.06
CA PRO A 167 23.39 -9.36 -18.00
C PRO A 167 22.43 -9.26 -19.19
N ARG A 168 22.61 -8.23 -20.01
CA ARG A 168 21.84 -7.97 -21.24
C ARG A 168 21.63 -9.23 -22.10
N GLN A 169 20.38 -9.47 -22.49
CA GLN A 169 19.85 -10.59 -23.25
C GLN A 169 19.21 -10.10 -24.55
N GLU A 170 20.03 -9.80 -25.56
CA GLU A 170 19.59 -9.26 -26.84
C GLU A 170 18.40 -10.02 -27.47
N GLY A 171 17.27 -9.33 -27.62
CA GLY A 171 16.09 -9.83 -28.31
C GLY A 171 15.37 -10.98 -27.58
N LYS A 172 15.77 -11.31 -26.34
CA LYS A 172 15.15 -12.36 -25.55
C LYS A 172 14.18 -11.79 -24.53
N LEU A 173 13.18 -12.59 -24.16
CA LEU A 173 12.35 -12.32 -22.99
C LEU A 173 12.98 -13.00 -21.76
N VAL A 174 13.26 -12.24 -20.71
CA VAL A 174 13.66 -12.78 -19.41
C VAL A 174 12.40 -13.05 -18.59
N ILE A 175 12.11 -14.31 -18.29
CA ILE A 175 10.99 -14.70 -17.41
C ILE A 175 11.59 -15.10 -16.07
N ALA A 176 11.52 -14.20 -15.09
CA ALA A 176 11.94 -14.45 -13.72
C ALA A 176 10.76 -15.00 -12.90
N VAL A 177 10.98 -16.11 -12.19
CA VAL A 177 9.93 -16.76 -11.40
C VAL A 177 10.40 -16.98 -9.97
N THR A 178 9.63 -16.50 -9.00
CA THR A 178 9.78 -16.80 -7.57
C THR A 178 8.77 -17.86 -7.12
N HIS A 179 8.88 -18.31 -5.87
CA HIS A 179 7.94 -19.26 -5.27
C HIS A 179 7.17 -18.59 -4.13
N ASN A 180 5.84 -18.69 -4.10
CA ASN A 180 4.99 -18.19 -3.02
C ASN A 180 5.39 -16.79 -2.51
N THR A 181 5.48 -15.82 -3.40
CA THR A 181 5.94 -14.47 -3.08
C THR A 181 4.91 -13.46 -3.55
N GLY A 182 4.37 -12.66 -2.64
CA GLY A 182 3.67 -11.41 -2.95
C GLY A 182 4.65 -10.25 -2.92
N TYR A 183 4.33 -9.17 -3.61
CA TYR A 183 5.19 -8.00 -3.69
C TYR A 183 4.45 -6.72 -3.34
N TYR A 184 5.20 -5.77 -2.79
CA TYR A 184 4.83 -4.37 -2.74
C TYR A 184 5.73 -3.55 -3.68
N THR A 185 5.32 -2.33 -4.00
CA THR A 185 5.94 -1.49 -5.04
C THR A 185 6.46 -0.17 -4.48
N TYR A 186 7.20 0.62 -5.26
CA TYR A 186 7.69 1.96 -4.87
C TYR A 186 8.65 2.00 -3.67
N GLY A 187 9.19 0.85 -3.27
CA GLY A 187 9.92 0.71 -2.02
C GLY A 187 9.06 0.95 -0.78
N ASP A 188 7.74 0.99 -0.92
CA ASP A 188 6.77 1.30 0.13
C ASP A 188 5.79 0.13 0.28
N ALA A 189 5.88 -0.57 1.40
CA ALA A 189 5.06 -1.73 1.69
C ALA A 189 3.59 -1.37 1.92
N THR A 190 3.25 -0.11 2.12
CA THR A 190 1.86 0.35 2.11
C THR A 190 1.25 0.28 0.72
N VAL A 191 2.07 0.38 -0.33
CA VAL A 191 1.66 0.21 -1.72
C VAL A 191 1.80 -1.26 -2.11
N CYS A 192 0.83 -2.03 -1.62
CA CYS A 192 0.71 -3.46 -1.84
C CYS A 192 -0.59 -3.79 -2.62
N CYS A 193 -0.84 -5.01 -3.04
CA CYS A 193 0.17 -5.96 -3.44
C CYS A 193 0.02 -6.26 -4.94
N THR A 194 1.07 -6.86 -5.48
CA THR A 194 1.07 -7.49 -6.79
C THR A 194 1.71 -8.87 -6.69
N TRP A 195 1.44 -9.73 -7.67
CA TRP A 195 2.13 -11.01 -7.81
C TRP A 195 3.38 -10.95 -8.69
N GLY A 196 3.73 -9.75 -9.17
CA GLY A 196 4.92 -9.53 -9.96
C GLY A 196 4.97 -8.16 -10.64
N MET A 197 5.80 -8.06 -11.67
CA MET A 197 5.97 -6.86 -12.49
C MET A 197 6.49 -7.25 -13.87
N HIS A 198 6.37 -6.37 -14.84
CA HIS A 198 6.91 -6.57 -16.18
C HIS A 198 7.53 -5.27 -16.70
N GLY A 199 8.16 -5.32 -17.87
CA GLY A 199 8.61 -4.12 -18.57
C GLY A 199 9.99 -4.28 -19.19
N VAL A 200 10.71 -3.16 -19.28
CA VAL A 200 12.10 -3.10 -19.73
C VAL A 200 12.98 -2.63 -18.58
N ASP A 201 13.99 -3.41 -18.23
CA ASP A 201 14.97 -2.99 -17.22
C ASP A 201 15.83 -1.84 -17.78
N PRO A 202 15.85 -0.65 -17.15
CA PRO A 202 16.59 0.50 -17.68
C PRO A 202 18.11 0.30 -17.66
N GLY A 203 18.64 -0.55 -16.78
CA GLY A 203 20.08 -0.80 -16.68
C GLY A 203 20.62 -1.69 -17.80
N THR A 204 19.90 -2.73 -18.17
CA THR A 204 20.33 -3.75 -19.13
C THR A 204 19.63 -3.66 -20.50
N GLY A 205 18.47 -3.01 -20.58
CA GLY A 205 17.59 -3.01 -21.75
C GLY A 205 16.83 -4.32 -21.95
N ASN A 206 16.82 -5.20 -20.96
CA ASN A 206 16.15 -6.49 -21.04
C ASN A 206 14.62 -6.32 -20.96
N SER A 207 13.88 -6.87 -21.92
CA SER A 207 12.46 -7.13 -21.74
C SER A 207 12.27 -8.26 -20.75
N PHE A 208 11.36 -8.09 -19.78
CA PHE A 208 11.17 -9.09 -18.74
C PHE A 208 9.74 -9.18 -18.22
N VAL A 209 9.49 -10.33 -17.60
CA VAL A 209 8.34 -10.61 -16.73
C VAL A 209 8.88 -11.23 -15.46
N LEU A 210 8.53 -10.66 -14.31
CA LEU A 210 8.76 -11.21 -12.97
C LEU A 210 7.39 -11.60 -12.40
N ALA A 211 7.23 -12.84 -11.97
CA ALA A 211 6.01 -13.29 -11.31
C ALA A 211 6.27 -14.42 -10.32
N SER A 212 5.34 -14.65 -9.40
CA SER A 212 5.42 -15.81 -8.50
C SER A 212 4.69 -17.04 -9.03
N TYR A 213 5.29 -18.21 -8.84
CA TYR A 213 4.56 -19.47 -8.90
C TYR A 213 3.91 -19.75 -7.54
N LEU A 214 2.60 -19.96 -7.50
CA LEU A 214 1.85 -20.17 -6.27
C LEU A 214 1.58 -21.66 -6.04
N GLY A 215 2.38 -22.28 -5.18
CA GLY A 215 2.24 -23.67 -4.75
C GLY A 215 1.29 -23.81 -3.56
N ALA A 216 1.82 -24.28 -2.43
CA ALA A 216 1.07 -24.38 -1.18
C ALA A 216 1.21 -23.07 -0.39
N THR A 217 0.20 -22.21 -0.46
CA THR A 217 0.16 -20.87 0.15
C THR A 217 -0.74 -20.82 1.39
N PRO A 218 -0.61 -19.79 2.25
CA PRO A 218 -1.57 -19.53 3.33
C PRO A 218 -3.01 -19.43 2.80
N PRO A 219 -4.03 -19.83 3.59
CA PRO A 219 -5.44 -19.87 3.13
C PRO A 219 -6.02 -18.56 2.60
N LEU A 220 -5.39 -17.43 2.89
CA LEU A 220 -5.69 -16.11 2.35
C LEU A 220 -5.48 -16.02 0.83
N VAL A 221 -4.55 -16.78 0.27
CA VAL A 221 -4.17 -16.68 -1.15
C VAL A 221 -5.11 -17.53 -1.99
N GLU A 222 -5.90 -16.88 -2.84
CA GLU A 222 -6.86 -17.56 -3.72
C GLU A 222 -6.24 -18.02 -5.04
N GLU A 223 -5.27 -17.25 -5.55
CA GLU A 223 -4.56 -17.54 -6.80
C GLU A 223 -3.65 -18.77 -6.70
N ARG A 224 -3.38 -19.39 -7.86
CA ARG A 224 -2.71 -20.70 -7.92
C ARG A 224 -1.75 -20.83 -9.09
N ASP A 225 -0.75 -21.68 -8.91
CA ASP A 225 0.21 -22.15 -9.90
C ASP A 225 0.81 -21.02 -10.78
N ILE A 226 0.48 -21.00 -12.08
CA ILE A 226 0.99 -20.06 -13.07
C ILE A 226 0.08 -18.84 -13.25
N GLN A 227 -1.00 -18.72 -12.50
CA GLN A 227 -1.97 -17.63 -12.64
C GLN A 227 -1.28 -16.26 -12.62
N PRO A 228 -0.45 -15.91 -11.61
CA PRO A 228 0.34 -14.68 -11.64
C PRO A 228 1.20 -14.49 -12.88
N LEU A 229 1.89 -15.55 -13.32
CA LEU A 229 2.77 -15.47 -14.48
C LEU A 229 1.98 -15.18 -15.75
N THR A 230 0.82 -15.80 -15.93
CA THR A 230 -0.05 -15.52 -17.07
C THR A 230 -0.65 -14.11 -17.03
N GLY A 231 -0.92 -13.57 -15.83
CA GLY A 231 -1.34 -12.19 -15.63
C GLY A 231 -0.24 -11.21 -16.03
N GLN A 232 0.96 -11.33 -15.44
CA GLN A 232 2.09 -10.43 -15.76
C GLN A 232 2.58 -10.56 -17.20
N LEU A 233 2.48 -11.75 -17.80
CA LEU A 233 2.79 -11.95 -19.22
C LEU A 233 1.75 -11.27 -20.13
N ALA A 234 0.48 -11.24 -19.72
CA ALA A 234 -0.56 -10.52 -20.44
C ALA A 234 -0.39 -9.00 -20.34
N GLU A 235 -0.07 -8.50 -19.15
CA GLU A 235 0.27 -7.09 -18.95
C GLU A 235 1.47 -6.68 -19.82
N TRP A 236 2.52 -7.52 -19.87
CA TRP A 236 3.64 -7.31 -20.79
C TRP A 236 3.26 -7.34 -22.27
N VAL A 237 2.29 -8.17 -22.67
CA VAL A 237 1.76 -8.15 -24.05
C VAL A 237 1.03 -6.84 -24.33
N ASN A 238 0.28 -6.33 -23.35
CA ASN A 238 -0.44 -5.06 -23.43
C ASN A 238 0.50 -3.86 -23.36
N ASP A 239 1.67 -3.94 -22.72
CA ASP A 239 2.65 -2.86 -22.66
C ASP A 239 4.11 -3.36 -22.62
N PRO A 240 4.68 -3.81 -23.75
CA PRO A 240 5.97 -4.49 -23.79
C PRO A 240 7.18 -3.57 -23.52
N LEU A 241 6.95 -2.26 -23.47
CA LEU A 241 7.96 -1.21 -23.23
C LEU A 241 7.72 -0.45 -21.93
N HIS A 242 6.85 -0.96 -21.04
CA HIS A 242 6.58 -0.38 -19.73
C HIS A 242 7.88 -0.12 -18.93
N ASP A 243 8.01 1.09 -18.37
CA ASP A 243 9.05 1.42 -17.40
C ASP A 243 8.57 1.09 -15.98
N PRO A 244 9.08 0.02 -15.35
CA PRO A 244 8.63 -0.40 -14.03
C PRO A 244 9.03 0.57 -12.91
N PHE A 245 9.93 1.53 -13.17
CA PHE A 245 10.38 2.53 -12.20
C PHE A 245 9.72 3.89 -12.38
N PHE A 246 8.80 4.01 -13.34
CA PHE A 246 8.08 5.24 -13.55
C PHE A 246 6.93 5.37 -12.55
N HIS A 247 7.18 6.12 -11.47
CA HIS A 247 6.20 6.38 -10.42
C HIS A 247 5.29 7.57 -10.77
N LEU A 248 4.05 7.55 -10.28
CA LEU A 248 3.06 8.59 -10.53
C LEU A 248 3.50 9.95 -9.97
N ASP A 249 4.10 10.78 -10.81
CA ASP A 249 3.88 12.22 -10.76
C ASP A 249 2.76 12.55 -11.76
N PHE A 250 1.60 12.95 -11.25
CA PHE A 250 0.40 13.28 -12.06
C PHE A 250 0.65 14.38 -13.10
N HIS A 251 1.82 15.04 -13.08
CA HIS A 251 2.23 16.07 -14.02
C HIS A 251 3.26 15.62 -15.06
N THR A 252 3.82 14.41 -14.94
CA THR A 252 4.86 13.92 -15.84
C THR A 252 4.28 13.04 -16.96
N PRO A 253 4.51 13.35 -18.25
CA PRO A 253 4.13 12.49 -19.36
C PRO A 253 4.77 11.10 -19.27
N LEU A 254 4.09 10.08 -19.80
CA LEU A 254 4.64 8.73 -19.87
C LEU A 254 5.99 8.69 -20.58
N PRO A 255 6.91 7.81 -20.15
CA PRO A 255 8.11 7.49 -20.88
C PRO A 255 7.81 7.16 -22.35
N THR A 256 8.76 7.52 -23.23
CA THR A 256 8.58 7.32 -24.67
C THR A 256 8.59 5.84 -25.01
N GLY A 257 7.47 5.34 -25.56
CA GLY A 257 7.34 3.97 -26.05
C GLY A 257 6.26 3.15 -25.33
N GLU A 258 5.86 3.57 -24.12
CA GLU A 258 4.75 2.97 -23.38
C GLU A 258 3.42 3.14 -24.09
N ASN A 259 2.52 2.19 -23.86
CA ASN A 259 1.18 2.24 -24.42
C ASN A 259 0.28 3.16 -23.60
N VAL A 260 -0.12 4.27 -24.23
CA VAL A 260 -1.09 5.22 -23.65
C VAL A 260 -2.50 4.80 -24.03
N VAL A 261 -3.38 4.70 -23.04
CA VAL A 261 -4.82 4.43 -23.22
C VAL A 261 -5.67 5.53 -22.59
N PRO A 262 -6.92 5.72 -23.04
CA PRO A 262 -7.86 6.60 -22.35
C PRO A 262 -8.06 6.15 -20.90
N ARG A 263 -8.16 7.13 -19.98
CA ARG A 263 -8.53 6.86 -18.59
C ARG A 263 -9.87 6.14 -18.51
N TRP A 264 -9.91 5.05 -17.75
CA TRP A 264 -11.02 4.11 -17.75
C TRP A 264 -11.60 3.92 -16.35
N GLN A 265 -12.90 3.62 -16.26
CA GLN A 265 -13.55 3.25 -15.00
C GLN A 265 -13.44 1.75 -14.76
N TRP A 266 -13.22 1.36 -13.50
CA TRP A 266 -13.27 -0.04 -13.11
C TRP A 266 -14.63 -0.67 -13.44
N PRO A 267 -14.67 -1.92 -13.92
CA PRO A 267 -15.93 -2.62 -14.14
C PRO A 267 -16.76 -2.66 -12.84
N SER A 268 -18.00 -2.18 -12.89
CA SER A 268 -18.87 -2.22 -11.72
C SER A 268 -19.33 -3.66 -11.44
N ALA A 269 -18.69 -4.35 -10.51
CA ALA A 269 -19.28 -5.53 -9.90
C ALA A 269 -20.47 -5.06 -9.05
N GLU A 270 -21.69 -5.23 -9.54
CA GLU A 270 -22.95 -5.05 -8.80
C GLU A 270 -23.05 -3.78 -7.91
N ALA A 271 -23.31 -2.62 -8.54
CA ALA A 271 -24.06 -1.46 -8.01
C ALA A 271 -23.78 -0.85 -6.61
N LYS A 272 -22.70 -1.17 -5.88
CA LYS A 272 -22.47 -0.54 -4.56
C LYS A 272 -21.10 0.06 -4.29
N GLU A 273 -20.06 -0.26 -5.05
CA GLU A 273 -18.73 0.29 -4.83
C GLU A 273 -18.19 0.88 -6.14
N HIS A 274 -18.10 2.22 -6.21
CA HIS A 274 -17.35 2.87 -7.28
C HIS A 274 -15.87 2.78 -6.93
N ARG A 275 -15.14 1.80 -7.48
CA ARG A 275 -13.67 1.68 -7.35
C ARG A 275 -12.88 2.83 -8.00
N GLY A 276 -13.59 3.85 -8.48
CA GLY A 276 -13.01 5.00 -9.15
C GLY A 276 -12.51 4.69 -10.56
N CYS A 277 -11.35 5.25 -10.87
CA CYS A 277 -10.80 5.37 -12.21
C CYS A 277 -9.40 4.76 -12.27
N GLY A 278 -9.18 3.89 -13.26
CA GLY A 278 -7.86 3.47 -13.69
C GLY A 278 -7.07 4.60 -14.40
N GLY A 279 -5.79 4.33 -14.58
CA GLY A 279 -4.82 5.24 -15.20
C GLY A 279 -4.98 5.38 -16.71
N ASP A 280 -4.01 6.04 -17.33
CA ASP A 280 -3.83 6.22 -18.77
C ASP A 280 -2.86 5.19 -19.38
N SER A 281 -2.60 4.09 -18.67
CA SER A 281 -1.83 2.92 -19.12
C SER A 281 -2.65 1.64 -18.88
N PRO A 282 -2.52 0.61 -19.75
CA PRO A 282 -3.06 -0.73 -19.50
C PRO A 282 -2.49 -1.33 -18.20
N ALA A 283 -1.17 -1.15 -18.01
CA ALA A 283 -0.46 -1.47 -16.80
C ALA A 283 -0.72 -0.37 -15.77
N THR A 284 -1.72 -0.56 -14.91
CA THR A 284 -2.09 0.49 -13.94
C THR A 284 -0.92 0.80 -13.02
N ARG A 285 -0.50 2.07 -12.97
CA ARG A 285 0.76 2.45 -12.30
C ARG A 285 0.77 2.20 -10.79
N TYR A 286 -0.38 2.25 -10.11
CA TYR A 286 -0.44 2.24 -8.63
C TYR A 286 -0.21 0.84 -8.02
N THR A 287 -0.61 -0.24 -8.69
CA THR A 287 -0.46 -1.64 -8.21
C THR A 287 -0.26 -2.66 -9.33
N LEU A 288 -0.14 -2.23 -10.60
CA LEU A 288 -0.10 -3.09 -11.80
C LEU A 288 -1.22 -4.14 -11.82
N GLN A 289 -2.44 -3.70 -11.49
CA GLN A 289 -3.63 -4.55 -11.43
C GLN A 289 -4.43 -4.48 -12.73
N ASP A 290 -4.89 -5.64 -13.17
CA ASP A 290 -5.83 -5.80 -14.26
C ASP A 290 -7.24 -5.38 -13.78
N PRO A 291 -8.09 -4.79 -14.62
CA PRO A 291 -9.47 -4.45 -14.26
C PRO A 291 -10.34 -5.64 -13.82
N LEU A 292 -9.93 -6.88 -14.07
CA LEU A 292 -10.57 -8.11 -13.58
C LEU A 292 -10.08 -8.57 -12.21
N ASP A 293 -9.08 -7.91 -11.63
CA ASP A 293 -8.66 -8.15 -10.26
C ASP A 293 -9.67 -7.56 -9.26
N THR A 294 -10.11 -8.40 -8.34
CA THR A 294 -11.21 -8.11 -7.42
C THR A 294 -10.77 -7.63 -6.04
N ASN A 295 -9.48 -7.66 -5.71
CA ASN A 295 -9.00 -7.18 -4.41
C ASN A 295 -8.35 -5.79 -4.52
N GLU A 296 -8.91 -4.80 -3.84
CA GLU A 296 -8.53 -3.39 -3.94
C GLU A 296 -7.47 -2.98 -2.90
N ARG A 297 -6.59 -2.05 -3.32
CA ARG A 297 -5.71 -1.19 -2.50
C ARG A 297 -4.99 -1.86 -1.32
N SER A 298 -3.67 -2.02 -1.46
CA SER A 298 -2.77 -2.55 -0.41
C SER A 298 -2.97 -4.05 -0.12
N GLN A 299 -3.71 -4.75 -0.98
CA GLN A 299 -4.18 -6.11 -0.79
C GLN A 299 -3.62 -7.08 -1.84
N LEU A 300 -3.50 -8.36 -1.49
CA LEU A 300 -3.21 -9.44 -2.44
C LEU A 300 -4.32 -9.55 -3.49
N PRO A 301 -4.03 -9.32 -4.78
CA PRO A 301 -5.05 -9.37 -5.81
C PRO A 301 -5.62 -10.79 -5.94
N THR A 302 -6.92 -10.85 -6.24
CA THR A 302 -7.63 -12.08 -6.59
C THR A 302 -8.43 -11.85 -7.86
N GLY A 303 -8.14 -12.61 -8.91
CA GLY A 303 -8.86 -12.57 -10.16
C GLY A 303 -9.51 -13.92 -10.48
N PRO A 304 -10.60 -13.95 -11.27
CA PRO A 304 -11.14 -15.20 -11.78
C PRO A 304 -10.10 -15.90 -12.65
N ALA A 305 -9.91 -17.20 -12.45
CA ALA A 305 -9.04 -18.02 -13.29
C ALA A 305 -9.83 -18.93 -14.22
N LEU A 306 -9.32 -19.13 -15.45
CA LEU A 306 -9.76 -20.25 -16.29
C LEU A 306 -8.90 -21.48 -15.97
N VAL A 307 -9.55 -22.62 -15.71
CA VAL A 307 -8.85 -23.90 -15.56
C VAL A 307 -8.59 -24.50 -16.94
N VAL A 308 -7.30 -24.70 -17.26
CA VAL A 308 -6.83 -25.25 -18.53
C VAL A 308 -6.17 -26.60 -18.30
N HIS A 309 -6.48 -27.58 -19.13
CA HIS A 309 -5.94 -28.93 -19.02
C HIS A 309 -4.87 -29.20 -20.08
N THR A 310 -3.71 -29.70 -19.65
CA THR A 310 -2.67 -30.25 -20.52
C THR A 310 -2.37 -31.68 -20.10
N GLY A 311 -2.92 -32.66 -20.84
CA GLY A 311 -2.89 -34.06 -20.41
C GLY A 311 -3.66 -34.25 -19.11
N ALA A 312 -3.02 -34.80 -18.06
CA ALA A 312 -3.63 -35.01 -16.75
C ALA A 312 -3.47 -33.82 -15.78
N THR A 313 -2.76 -32.76 -16.19
CA THR A 313 -2.46 -31.60 -15.34
C THR A 313 -3.46 -30.48 -15.59
N SER A 314 -3.94 -29.87 -14.51
CA SER A 314 -4.73 -28.65 -14.52
C SER A 314 -3.86 -27.44 -14.20
N TRP A 315 -4.14 -26.33 -14.87
CA TRP A 315 -3.49 -25.02 -14.71
C TRP A 315 -4.54 -23.94 -14.50
N HIS A 316 -4.23 -22.95 -13.66
CA HIS A 316 -5.04 -21.77 -13.48
C HIS A 316 -4.42 -20.63 -14.30
N VAL A 317 -5.15 -20.17 -15.30
CA VAL A 317 -4.72 -19.09 -16.18
C VAL A 317 -5.51 -17.84 -15.81
N ALA A 318 -4.82 -16.73 -15.58
CA ALA A 318 -5.45 -15.45 -15.26
C ALA A 318 -6.39 -15.03 -16.39
N ASN A 319 -7.58 -14.54 -16.03
CA ASN A 319 -8.37 -13.78 -16.97
C ASN A 319 -7.96 -12.31 -16.90
N VAL A 320 -7.76 -11.71 -18.06
CA VAL A 320 -7.22 -10.35 -18.22
C VAL A 320 -8.04 -9.53 -19.20
N ALA A 321 -7.99 -8.22 -19.06
CA ALA A 321 -8.47 -7.30 -20.08
C ALA A 321 -7.56 -7.29 -21.30
N MET A 322 -8.20 -7.35 -22.46
CA MET A 322 -7.51 -7.24 -23.75
C MET A 322 -7.29 -5.77 -24.08
N MET A 323 -6.24 -5.45 -24.84
CA MET A 323 -5.99 -4.10 -25.37
C MET A 323 -7.22 -3.45 -26.05
N GLY A 324 -8.07 -4.24 -26.70
CA GLY A 324 -9.33 -3.78 -27.28
C GLY A 324 -10.33 -3.20 -26.27
N TRP A 325 -10.29 -3.64 -25.00
CA TRP A 325 -11.14 -3.11 -23.94
C TRP A 325 -10.79 -1.65 -23.63
N TYR A 326 -9.51 -1.36 -23.43
CA TYR A 326 -9.00 -0.01 -23.15
C TYR A 326 -9.15 0.93 -24.35
N THR A 327 -8.92 0.43 -25.56
CA THR A 327 -8.82 1.26 -26.78
C THR A 327 -10.13 1.37 -27.57
N GLY A 328 -11.21 0.74 -27.12
CA GLY A 328 -12.48 0.70 -27.85
C GLY A 328 -12.44 -0.16 -29.11
N GLY A 329 -11.54 -1.15 -29.16
CA GLY A 329 -11.37 -2.10 -30.25
C GLY A 329 -12.51 -3.13 -30.40
N ALA A 330 -12.32 -4.09 -31.31
CA ALA A 330 -13.27 -5.18 -31.53
C ALA A 330 -13.23 -6.22 -30.40
N LYS A 331 -14.34 -6.93 -30.20
CA LYS A 331 -14.43 -8.07 -29.27
C LYS A 331 -13.49 -9.22 -29.68
N PRO A 332 -13.06 -10.06 -28.71
CA PRO A 332 -13.44 -10.03 -27.29
C PRO A 332 -12.60 -9.08 -26.43
N TYR A 333 -13.19 -8.62 -25.31
CA TYR A 333 -12.55 -7.65 -24.41
C TYR A 333 -11.81 -8.29 -23.23
N SER A 334 -12.01 -9.58 -23.01
CA SER A 334 -11.33 -10.36 -21.99
C SER A 334 -10.81 -11.66 -22.58
N PHE A 335 -9.77 -12.20 -21.96
CA PHE A 335 -9.13 -13.45 -22.34
C PHE A 335 -8.63 -14.17 -21.08
N PRO A 336 -8.66 -15.52 -21.03
CA PRO A 336 -9.24 -16.42 -22.02
C PRO A 336 -10.78 -16.39 -22.08
N ASP A 337 -11.46 -16.16 -20.94
CA ASP A 337 -12.93 -16.11 -20.86
C ASP A 337 -13.48 -14.78 -21.39
N ASP A 338 -14.08 -14.79 -22.57
CA ASP A 338 -14.63 -13.60 -23.23
C ASP A 338 -15.94 -13.09 -22.63
N ARG A 339 -16.45 -13.76 -21.59
CA ARG A 339 -17.71 -13.41 -20.93
C ARG A 339 -17.54 -12.37 -19.84
N LEU A 340 -16.33 -12.20 -19.30
CA LEU A 340 -16.08 -11.36 -18.13
C LEU A 340 -16.21 -9.86 -18.43
N LEU A 341 -15.71 -9.41 -19.57
CA LEU A 341 -15.88 -8.03 -20.06
C LEU A 341 -16.71 -8.01 -21.35
N GLN A 342 -17.92 -7.43 -21.28
CA GLN A 342 -18.87 -7.40 -22.40
C GLN A 342 -18.89 -6.09 -23.19
N THR A 343 -18.39 -5.02 -22.61
CA THR A 343 -18.34 -3.67 -23.18
C THR A 343 -16.92 -3.13 -23.11
N PRO A 344 -16.51 -2.22 -24.01
CA PRO A 344 -15.25 -1.50 -23.86
C PRO A 344 -15.25 -0.69 -22.55
N ALA A 345 -14.06 -0.25 -22.14
CA ALA A 345 -13.87 0.57 -20.96
C ALA A 345 -14.75 1.84 -21.02
N ALA A 346 -15.45 2.13 -19.93
CA ALA A 346 -16.14 3.40 -19.77
C ALA A 346 -15.11 4.50 -19.46
N THR A 347 -15.30 5.69 -20.03
CA THR A 347 -14.40 6.82 -19.80
C THR A 347 -14.54 7.33 -18.37
N CYS A 348 -13.41 7.67 -17.75
CA CYS A 348 -13.42 8.39 -16.49
C CYS A 348 -14.14 9.74 -16.61
N PRO A 349 -15.06 10.08 -15.69
CA PRO A 349 -15.67 11.39 -15.66
C PRO A 349 -14.55 12.42 -15.48
N ALA A 350 -14.58 13.48 -16.28
CA ALA A 350 -13.74 14.63 -15.97
C ALA A 350 -14.11 15.09 -14.54
N ILE A 351 -13.10 15.31 -13.69
CA ILE A 351 -13.32 16.03 -12.43
C ILE A 351 -13.91 17.37 -12.86
N ALA A 352 -15.21 17.57 -12.62
CA ALA A 352 -15.85 18.83 -12.95
C ALA A 352 -15.10 19.92 -12.18
N PRO A 353 -14.64 21.00 -12.84
CA PRO A 353 -14.16 22.16 -12.09
C PRO A 353 -15.29 22.55 -11.15
N ALA A 354 -14.99 22.62 -9.85
CA ALA A 354 -15.95 23.06 -8.84
C ALA A 354 -16.46 24.45 -9.27
N THR A 355 -17.68 24.51 -9.78
CA THR A 355 -18.31 25.77 -10.22
C THR A 355 -18.86 26.57 -9.04
N ARG A 356 -18.77 26.05 -7.81
CA ARG A 356 -19.11 26.75 -6.57
C ARG A 356 -17.85 27.33 -5.92
N SER A 357 -18.01 28.51 -5.32
CA SER A 357 -16.92 29.22 -4.66
C SER A 357 -16.35 28.37 -3.52
N ALA A 358 -15.02 28.33 -3.40
CA ALA A 358 -14.31 27.58 -2.35
C ALA A 358 -14.59 28.08 -0.92
N ASN A 359 -15.24 29.24 -0.80
CA ASN A 359 -15.66 29.87 0.45
C ASN A 359 -17.11 29.56 0.83
N ASP A 360 -17.89 28.95 -0.06
CA ASP A 360 -19.24 28.53 0.30
C ASP A 360 -19.14 27.35 1.28
N PRO A 361 -19.91 27.37 2.39
CA PRO A 361 -19.95 26.25 3.31
C PRO A 361 -20.50 25.01 2.58
N ALA A 362 -19.98 23.85 2.97
CA ALA A 362 -20.50 22.56 2.54
C ALA A 362 -22.04 22.51 2.61
N PRO A 363 -22.73 22.06 1.55
CA PRO A 363 -24.19 21.96 1.58
C PRO A 363 -24.64 21.08 2.75
N PRO A 364 -25.78 21.38 3.39
CA PRO A 364 -26.28 20.57 4.51
C PRO A 364 -26.44 19.12 4.07
N SER A 365 -26.08 18.18 4.96
CA SER A 365 -26.33 16.76 4.71
C SER A 365 -27.84 16.51 4.59
N SER A 366 -28.18 15.50 3.80
CA SER A 366 -29.55 14.96 3.78
C SER A 366 -29.97 14.30 5.11
N VAL A 367 -29.00 13.95 5.95
CA VAL A 367 -29.19 13.34 7.27
C VAL A 367 -28.60 14.26 8.34
N PRO A 368 -29.32 14.60 9.41
CA PRO A 368 -28.76 15.41 10.49
C PRO A 368 -27.70 14.62 11.27
N ALA A 369 -26.68 15.32 11.78
CA ALA A 369 -25.72 14.73 12.70
C ALA A 369 -26.39 14.44 14.06
N VAL A 370 -26.10 13.27 14.64
CA VAL A 370 -26.66 12.86 15.93
C VAL A 370 -25.95 13.62 17.06
N PRO A 371 -26.68 14.30 17.97
CA PRO A 371 -26.07 14.98 19.11
C PRO A 371 -25.27 14.02 20.01
N ARG A 372 -24.12 14.45 20.51
CA ARG A 372 -23.40 13.71 21.55
C ARG A 372 -24.18 13.80 22.85
N THR A 373 -24.59 12.64 23.38
CA THR A 373 -25.32 12.51 24.64
C THR A 373 -24.62 11.47 25.52
N GLY A 374 -24.75 11.61 26.84
CA GLY A 374 -24.06 10.73 27.80
C GLY A 374 -22.82 11.38 28.43
N ALA A 375 -22.39 10.82 29.56
CA ALA A 375 -21.17 11.24 30.23
C ALA A 375 -19.94 10.67 29.52
N ASN A 376 -18.78 11.32 29.70
CA ASN A 376 -17.52 10.75 29.25
C ASN A 376 -17.29 9.39 29.93
N ASN A 377 -17.20 8.33 29.13
CA ASN A 377 -17.00 6.95 29.57
C ASN A 377 -15.58 6.43 29.29
N GLY A 378 -14.69 7.30 28.78
CA GLY A 378 -13.32 6.97 28.40
C GLY A 378 -13.16 6.51 26.95
N HIS A 379 -14.25 6.33 26.20
CA HIS A 379 -14.20 6.04 24.78
C HIS A 379 -14.35 7.29 23.93
N GLU A 380 -13.53 7.38 22.87
CA GLU A 380 -13.41 8.54 22.00
C GLU A 380 -13.55 8.14 20.53
N LEU A 381 -14.31 8.96 19.79
CA LEU A 381 -14.32 8.96 18.33
C LEU A 381 -13.32 10.03 17.85
N ILE A 382 -12.27 9.59 17.16
CA ILE A 382 -11.13 10.43 16.72
C ILE A 382 -11.22 10.61 15.21
N GLY A 383 -10.97 11.81 14.68
CA GLY A 383 -11.05 12.01 13.23
C GLY A 383 -10.15 13.11 12.69
N TYR A 384 -9.58 12.86 11.51
CA TYR A 384 -8.82 13.84 10.74
C TYR A 384 -9.74 14.80 10.00
N TRP A 385 -9.41 16.09 9.99
CA TRP A 385 -10.11 17.13 9.26
C TRP A 385 -9.17 17.84 8.28
N THR A 386 -9.53 17.84 7.01
CA THR A 386 -8.81 18.54 5.91
C THR A 386 -9.52 19.82 5.46
N GLY A 387 -10.81 19.97 5.81
CA GLY A 387 -11.63 21.13 5.44
C GLY A 387 -12.29 21.01 4.06
N ASP A 388 -12.29 19.81 3.46
CA ASP A 388 -12.81 19.56 2.13
C ASP A 388 -14.28 19.10 2.13
N GLY A 389 -15.18 20.02 1.82
CA GLY A 389 -16.61 19.76 1.67
C GLY A 389 -17.02 19.25 0.28
N PRO A 390 -18.28 18.79 0.13
CA PRO A 390 -18.83 18.32 -1.15
C PRO A 390 -18.61 19.31 -2.29
N GLY A 391 -18.08 18.83 -3.41
CA GLY A 391 -17.84 19.65 -4.60
C GLY A 391 -16.76 20.73 -4.42
N GLY A 392 -15.79 20.52 -3.51
CA GLY A 392 -14.68 21.45 -3.27
C GLY A 392 -15.02 22.64 -2.38
N THR A 393 -16.18 22.61 -1.70
CA THR A 393 -16.61 23.61 -0.70
C THR A 393 -15.78 23.51 0.58
N LEU A 394 -15.92 24.49 1.49
CA LEU A 394 -15.27 24.43 2.80
C LEU A 394 -16.16 23.64 3.78
N LEU A 395 -15.63 22.58 4.40
CA LEU A 395 -16.23 22.02 5.61
C LEU A 395 -15.69 22.77 6.82
N ARG A 396 -16.47 23.68 7.40
CA ARG A 396 -16.03 24.44 8.59
C ARG A 396 -15.97 23.54 9.82
N LEU A 397 -15.03 23.82 10.73
CA LEU A 397 -14.92 23.13 12.02
C LEU A 397 -16.22 23.16 12.84
N ARG A 398 -17.04 24.21 12.71
CA ARG A 398 -18.36 24.30 13.37
C ARG A 398 -19.44 23.39 12.78
N ASP A 399 -19.24 22.90 11.57
CA ASP A 399 -20.22 22.10 10.82
C ASP A 399 -19.94 20.59 10.91
N ILE A 400 -18.90 20.18 11.66
CA ILE A 400 -18.58 18.76 11.87
C ILE A 400 -19.58 18.12 12.86
N SER A 401 -19.74 16.80 12.77
CA SER A 401 -20.61 16.06 13.68
C SER A 401 -20.19 16.26 15.15
N PRO A 402 -21.12 16.51 16.08
CA PRO A 402 -20.78 16.66 17.49
C PRO A 402 -20.33 15.34 18.14
N GLN A 403 -20.38 14.21 17.43
CA GLN A 403 -19.88 12.91 17.89
C GLN A 403 -18.36 12.81 17.92
N TRP A 404 -17.64 13.62 17.12
CA TRP A 404 -16.17 13.64 17.13
C TRP A 404 -15.66 14.21 18.45
N ASP A 405 -14.81 13.47 19.15
CA ASP A 405 -14.30 13.80 20.48
C ASP A 405 -12.92 14.44 20.40
N VAL A 406 -12.10 13.92 19.50
CA VAL A 406 -10.79 14.43 19.13
C VAL A 406 -10.82 14.77 17.64
N ILE A 407 -10.48 16.02 17.32
CA ILE A 407 -10.34 16.52 15.97
C ILE A 407 -8.85 16.71 15.70
N ILE A 408 -8.33 16.03 14.69
CA ILE A 408 -6.94 16.14 14.26
C ILE A 408 -6.92 16.95 12.97
N VAL A 409 -6.37 18.16 13.00
CA VAL A 409 -6.26 19.03 11.82
C VAL A 409 -5.11 18.54 10.94
N ALA A 410 -5.39 18.36 9.65
CA ALA A 410 -4.43 17.95 8.63
C ALA A 410 -4.10 19.13 7.69
N PHE A 411 -2.85 19.56 7.52
CA PHE A 411 -1.62 19.11 8.20
C PHE A 411 -0.68 20.31 8.46
N ALA A 412 0.35 20.07 9.26
CA ALA A 412 1.60 20.83 9.21
C ALA A 412 2.70 19.96 8.59
N ASN A 413 3.35 20.49 7.56
CA ASN A 413 4.28 19.74 6.71
C ASN A 413 5.70 20.31 6.88
N VAL A 414 6.69 19.60 6.34
CA VAL A 414 8.08 20.07 6.31
C VAL A 414 8.17 21.33 5.45
N ASP A 415 8.88 22.35 5.94
CA ASP A 415 9.29 23.47 5.11
C ASP A 415 10.58 23.11 4.36
N HIS A 416 10.42 22.64 3.12
CA HIS A 416 11.52 22.27 2.22
C HIS A 416 12.42 23.46 1.81
N HIS A 417 12.08 24.68 2.22
CA HIS A 417 12.86 25.90 1.98
C HIS A 417 13.51 26.47 3.25
N ALA A 418 13.34 25.80 4.39
CA ALA A 418 13.92 26.19 5.68
C ALA A 418 14.95 25.15 6.17
N PRO A 419 15.69 25.44 7.26
CA PRO A 419 16.56 24.45 7.90
C PRO A 419 15.80 23.17 8.28
N GLU A 420 16.51 22.03 8.27
CA GLU A 420 15.95 20.73 8.64
C GLU A 420 15.16 20.79 9.97
N GLY A 421 14.07 20.04 10.02
CA GLY A 421 13.16 19.97 11.16
C GLY A 421 12.13 21.11 11.23
N THR A 422 12.24 22.16 10.40
CA THR A 422 11.26 23.24 10.40
C THR A 422 9.92 22.77 9.84
N MET A 423 8.86 22.94 10.64
CA MET A 423 7.48 22.62 10.25
C MET A 423 6.70 23.89 9.92
N GLN A 424 5.77 23.80 8.98
CA GLN A 424 4.88 24.89 8.58
C GLN A 424 3.46 24.40 8.40
N MET A 425 2.50 25.15 8.93
CA MET A 425 1.09 24.76 8.88
C MET A 425 0.48 25.10 7.51
N HIS A 426 -0.01 24.08 6.81
CA HIS A 426 -0.69 24.21 5.51
C HIS A 426 -2.07 23.56 5.60
N VAL A 427 -3.01 24.24 6.26
CA VAL A 427 -4.40 23.78 6.31
C VAL A 427 -5.08 24.09 4.98
N ARG A 428 -5.59 23.07 4.30
CA ARG A 428 -6.32 23.17 3.01
C ARG A 428 -5.55 24.05 1.99
N PRO A 429 -4.39 23.60 1.49
CA PRO A 429 -3.55 24.41 0.61
C PRO A 429 -4.33 24.95 -0.60
N PRO A 430 -4.07 26.21 -1.03
CA PRO A 430 -4.87 26.85 -2.06
C PRO A 430 -4.77 26.09 -3.39
N ARG A 431 -5.89 25.61 -3.91
CA ARG A 431 -5.97 25.08 -5.29
C ARG A 431 -6.31 26.21 -6.27
N PRO A 432 -5.95 26.09 -7.57
CA PRO A 432 -6.32 27.09 -8.57
C PRO A 432 -7.82 27.41 -8.53
N GLY A 433 -8.16 28.69 -8.38
CA GLY A 433 -9.55 29.15 -8.25
C GLY A 433 -10.12 29.14 -6.82
N GLN A 434 -9.34 28.77 -5.81
CA GLN A 434 -9.74 28.82 -4.40
C GLN A 434 -9.09 30.00 -3.68
N GLN A 435 -9.85 30.68 -2.82
CA GLN A 435 -9.31 31.69 -1.92
C GLN A 435 -8.68 31.01 -0.68
N PRO A 436 -7.64 31.59 -0.08
CA PRO A 436 -7.07 31.09 1.17
C PRO A 436 -8.10 31.06 2.31
N MET A 437 -7.94 30.12 3.24
CA MET A 437 -8.76 30.04 4.44
C MET A 437 -8.55 31.28 5.34
N ASP A 438 -9.62 31.75 6.00
CA ASP A 438 -9.51 32.74 7.06
C ASP A 438 -8.94 32.10 8.33
N MET A 439 -7.64 32.28 8.54
CA MET A 439 -6.91 31.70 9.67
C MET A 439 -7.29 32.32 11.03
N ALA A 440 -7.83 33.55 11.05
CA ALA A 440 -8.32 34.15 12.29
C ALA A 440 -9.63 33.48 12.73
N GLN A 441 -10.56 33.30 11.79
CA GLN A 441 -11.79 32.56 12.07
C GLN A 441 -11.50 31.09 12.42
N PHE A 442 -10.56 30.46 11.74
CA PHE A 442 -10.12 29.10 12.03
C PHE A 442 -9.64 28.95 13.49
N LYS A 443 -8.80 29.88 13.97
CA LYS A 443 -8.35 29.92 15.37
C LYS A 443 -9.51 30.10 16.36
N GLU A 444 -10.49 30.94 16.05
CA GLU A 444 -11.68 31.10 16.89
C GLU A 444 -12.55 29.82 16.91
N ASP A 445 -12.61 29.09 15.80
CA ASP A 445 -13.37 27.85 15.70
C ASP A 445 -12.72 26.71 16.49
N ILE A 446 -11.38 26.65 16.52
CA ILE A 446 -10.63 25.76 17.43
C ILE A 446 -10.98 26.06 18.88
N ALA A 447 -10.92 27.34 19.28
CA ALA A 447 -11.27 27.74 20.64
C ALA A 447 -12.74 27.41 20.98
N TRP A 448 -13.64 27.55 20.02
CA TRP A 448 -15.04 27.15 20.19
C TRP A 448 -15.19 25.65 20.38
N LEU A 449 -14.56 24.79 19.56
CA LEU A 449 -14.59 23.33 19.73
C LEU A 449 -14.09 22.92 21.12
N LYS A 450 -12.98 23.52 21.57
CA LYS A 450 -12.44 23.29 22.91
C LYS A 450 -13.40 23.71 24.02
N SER A 451 -14.13 24.82 23.83
CA SER A 451 -15.19 25.22 24.77
C SER A 451 -16.37 24.24 24.83
N GLN A 452 -16.58 23.43 23.77
CA GLN A 452 -17.55 22.34 23.73
C GLN A 452 -17.00 21.02 24.30
N GLY A 453 -15.81 21.05 24.92
CA GLY A 453 -15.16 19.89 25.53
C GLY A 453 -14.45 18.96 24.55
N LYS A 454 -14.23 19.40 23.31
CA LYS A 454 -13.46 18.66 22.30
C LYS A 454 -11.97 18.84 22.50
N LYS A 455 -11.19 17.88 22.01
CA LYS A 455 -9.74 18.03 21.83
C LYS A 455 -9.43 18.36 20.39
N VAL A 456 -8.52 19.30 20.16
CA VAL A 456 -8.09 19.67 18.82
C VAL A 456 -6.57 19.59 18.73
N LEU A 457 -6.06 18.69 17.90
CA LEU A 457 -4.63 18.49 17.65
C LEU A 457 -4.28 18.98 16.24
N ILE A 458 -2.99 19.23 15.99
CA ILE A 458 -2.44 19.42 14.65
C ILE A 458 -1.60 18.18 14.30
N SER A 459 -1.87 17.56 13.16
CA SER A 459 -1.06 16.45 12.66
C SER A 459 0.14 16.96 11.88
N LEU A 460 1.29 16.33 12.14
CA LEU A 460 2.57 16.60 11.50
C LEU A 460 2.86 15.48 10.49
N GLY A 461 2.90 15.82 9.20
CA GLY A 461 3.17 14.85 8.13
C GLY A 461 2.06 14.79 7.08
N GLY A 462 1.56 13.58 6.82
CA GLY A 462 0.61 13.29 5.75
C GLY A 462 1.26 12.70 4.48
N GLY A 463 0.50 11.89 3.76
CA GLY A 463 0.99 11.13 2.60
C GLY A 463 1.66 11.99 1.53
N GLY A 464 2.86 11.56 1.14
CA GLY A 464 3.71 12.24 0.16
C GLY A 464 4.70 13.26 0.74
N GLU A 465 4.67 13.54 2.05
CA GLU A 465 5.67 14.37 2.73
C GLU A 465 6.77 13.53 3.36
N TYR A 466 8.02 13.88 3.08
CA TYR A 466 9.19 13.20 3.65
C TYR A 466 9.77 14.00 4.82
N PHE A 467 9.75 13.40 6.02
CA PHE A 467 10.32 13.99 7.23
C PHE A 467 11.66 13.35 7.60
N THR A 468 12.64 14.20 7.94
CA THR A 468 13.90 13.80 8.56
C THR A 468 14.32 14.81 9.63
N LEU A 469 14.93 14.29 10.70
CA LEU A 469 15.59 15.07 11.74
C LEU A 469 16.97 14.45 12.04
N ALA A 470 17.81 14.30 11.03
CA ALA A 470 19.07 13.57 11.12
C ALA A 470 20.12 14.31 11.97
N GLN A 471 20.08 15.64 12.02
CA GLN A 471 21.06 16.42 12.79
C GLN A 471 20.48 16.84 14.13
N SER A 472 21.20 16.55 15.23
CA SER A 472 20.77 16.98 16.57
C SER A 472 20.71 18.51 16.70
N ALA A 473 21.50 19.24 15.90
CA ALA A 473 21.46 20.71 15.81
C ALA A 473 20.15 21.25 15.21
N SER A 474 19.36 20.39 14.53
CA SER A 474 18.06 20.72 13.94
C SER A 474 16.90 20.58 14.92
N ILE A 475 17.10 19.94 16.08
CA ILE A 475 16.07 19.76 17.12
C ILE A 475 15.40 21.09 17.50
N PRO A 476 16.14 22.19 17.75
CA PRO A 476 15.51 23.47 18.08
C PRO A 476 14.61 24.02 16.97
N ASN A 477 14.90 23.76 15.69
CA ASN A 477 14.04 24.22 14.59
C ASN A 477 12.67 23.55 14.65
N PHE A 478 12.67 22.23 14.88
CA PHE A 478 11.45 21.45 15.07
C PHE A 478 10.68 21.91 16.30
N VAL A 479 11.34 21.95 17.46
CA VAL A 479 10.70 22.33 18.73
C VAL A 479 10.11 23.74 18.64
N ASN A 480 10.84 24.71 18.09
CA ASN A 480 10.37 26.09 17.98
C ASN A 480 9.19 26.24 17.01
N SER A 481 9.31 25.69 15.80
CA SER A 481 8.26 25.81 14.78
C SER A 481 6.96 25.12 15.21
N VAL A 482 7.05 23.91 15.77
CA VAL A 482 5.90 23.18 16.30
C VAL A 482 5.29 23.89 17.51
N SER A 483 6.11 24.37 18.47
CA SER A 483 5.61 25.14 19.62
C SER A 483 4.89 26.41 19.19
N GLN A 484 5.38 27.09 18.16
CA GLN A 484 4.74 28.28 17.60
C GLN A 484 3.37 27.92 17.02
N ILE A 485 3.27 26.88 16.18
CA ILE A 485 1.99 26.44 15.60
C ILE A 485 0.98 26.09 16.71
N VAL A 486 1.39 25.28 17.69
CA VAL A 486 0.52 24.86 18.79
C VAL A 486 0.03 26.07 19.59
N THR A 487 0.92 26.99 19.95
CA THR A 487 0.58 28.17 20.76
C THR A 487 -0.24 29.19 19.99
N GLU A 488 0.07 29.41 18.71
CA GLU A 488 -0.59 30.40 17.86
C GLU A 488 -2.06 30.04 17.64
N TYR A 489 -2.37 28.78 17.36
CA TYR A 489 -3.74 28.33 17.08
C TYR A 489 -4.46 27.77 18.30
N GLY A 490 -3.74 27.54 19.41
CA GLY A 490 -4.31 27.03 20.65
C GLY A 490 -4.68 25.54 20.59
N PHE A 491 -3.93 24.75 19.84
CA PHE A 491 -4.08 23.29 19.80
C PHE A 491 -3.83 22.68 21.19
N ASP A 492 -4.50 21.57 21.48
CA ASP A 492 -4.28 20.77 22.70
C ASP A 492 -3.00 19.93 22.61
N GLY A 493 -2.48 19.71 21.41
CA GLY A 493 -1.33 18.84 21.19
C GLY A 493 -0.97 18.65 19.72
N ILE A 494 -0.10 17.69 19.49
CA ILE A 494 0.29 17.24 18.14
C ILE A 494 0.00 15.77 17.95
N ASP A 495 -0.15 15.41 16.68
CA ASP A 495 -0.21 14.06 16.18
C ASP A 495 0.98 13.82 15.22
N ILE A 496 1.66 12.68 15.36
CA ILE A 496 2.83 12.33 14.52
C ILE A 496 2.40 11.33 13.44
N ASP A 497 2.26 11.85 12.22
CA ASP A 497 1.83 11.16 11.00
C ASP A 497 2.93 11.18 9.93
N PHE A 498 4.15 10.87 10.36
CA PHE A 498 5.28 10.70 9.47
C PHE A 498 5.23 9.29 8.88
N GLU A 499 4.66 9.19 7.68
CA GLU A 499 4.49 7.96 6.90
C GLU A 499 5.79 7.53 6.20
N THR A 500 5.84 6.26 5.77
CA THR A 500 6.92 5.68 4.98
C THR A 500 7.17 6.53 3.72
N PRO A 501 8.43 6.88 3.36
CA PRO A 501 9.70 6.37 3.91
C PRO A 501 10.30 7.22 5.05
N SER A 502 9.53 8.10 5.69
CA SER A 502 10.00 8.82 6.88
C SER A 502 10.33 7.84 8.00
N LEU A 503 11.34 8.16 8.80
CA LEU A 503 11.75 7.38 9.98
C LEU A 503 12.17 5.92 9.70
N ASN A 504 12.50 5.56 8.46
CA ASN A 504 13.08 4.26 8.15
C ASN A 504 14.30 3.96 9.04
N LEU A 505 14.36 2.74 9.58
CA LEU A 505 15.45 2.26 10.43
C LEU A 505 16.72 2.10 9.60
N ASP A 506 17.81 2.72 10.07
CA ASP A 506 19.13 2.56 9.47
C ASP A 506 19.63 1.11 9.62
N PRO A 507 20.43 0.59 8.66
CA PRO A 507 21.06 -0.71 8.80
C PRO A 507 21.82 -0.87 10.12
N GLY A 508 21.49 -1.92 10.88
CA GLY A 508 22.09 -2.21 12.18
C GLY A 508 21.35 -1.61 13.39
N ASP A 509 20.31 -0.81 13.17
CA ASP A 509 19.36 -0.43 14.21
C ASP A 509 18.39 -1.59 14.47
N THR A 510 18.69 -2.39 15.49
CA THR A 510 18.06 -3.69 15.77
C THR A 510 17.48 -3.79 17.18
N ASP A 511 17.56 -2.71 17.96
CA ASP A 511 17.09 -2.65 19.34
C ASP A 511 16.17 -1.43 19.52
N PHE A 512 14.86 -1.65 19.49
CA PHE A 512 13.87 -0.59 19.67
C PHE A 512 14.01 0.13 21.02
N GLN A 513 14.65 -0.47 22.02
CA GLN A 513 14.84 0.18 23.33
C GLN A 513 15.97 1.20 23.31
N HIS A 514 16.92 1.04 22.38
CA HIS A 514 18.10 1.87 22.22
C HIS A 514 18.31 2.18 20.73
N PRO A 515 17.38 2.95 20.10
CA PRO A 515 17.47 3.25 18.68
C PRO A 515 18.76 3.97 18.34
N LYS A 516 19.26 3.73 17.12
CA LYS A 516 20.50 4.32 16.59
C LYS A 516 20.26 5.24 15.39
N THR A 517 19.14 5.06 14.71
CA THR A 517 18.71 5.89 13.59
C THR A 517 18.57 7.32 14.07
N ALA A 518 19.40 8.22 13.53
CA ALA A 518 19.56 9.58 14.06
C ALA A 518 18.23 10.35 14.08
N SER A 519 17.43 10.22 13.02
CA SER A 519 16.11 10.86 12.92
C SER A 519 15.16 10.43 14.05
N ILE A 520 15.09 9.13 14.36
CA ILE A 520 14.26 8.60 15.45
C ILE A 520 14.76 9.10 16.81
N VAL A 521 16.08 9.02 17.06
CA VAL A 521 16.67 9.47 18.34
C VAL A 521 16.40 10.95 18.58
N ASN A 522 16.63 11.78 17.56
CA ASN A 522 16.41 13.22 17.65
C ASN A 522 14.93 13.56 17.78
N LEU A 523 14.03 12.85 17.09
CA LEU A 523 12.60 13.06 17.22
C LEU A 523 12.11 12.72 18.63
N ILE A 524 12.55 11.60 19.23
CA ILE A 524 12.23 11.28 20.64
C ILE A 524 12.67 12.42 21.57
N SER A 525 13.88 12.96 21.38
CA SER A 525 14.38 14.10 22.15
C SER A 525 13.50 15.34 21.95
N ALA A 526 13.16 15.66 20.71
CA ALA A 526 12.36 16.83 20.37
C ALA A 526 10.94 16.75 20.93
N LEU A 527 10.30 15.59 20.90
CA LEU A 527 8.97 15.37 21.48
C LEU A 527 8.97 15.54 23.01
N ARG A 528 10.06 15.12 23.69
CA ARG A 528 10.23 15.35 25.12
C ARG A 528 10.44 16.84 25.43
N GLU A 529 11.24 17.55 24.64
CA GLU A 529 11.42 18.99 24.78
C GLU A 529 10.11 19.76 24.55
N LEU A 530 9.31 19.38 23.56
CA LEU A 530 7.96 19.93 23.36
C LEU A 530 7.06 19.74 24.59
N ARG A 531 7.06 18.54 25.18
CA ARG A 531 6.29 18.26 26.39
C ARG A 531 6.76 19.10 27.59
N GLU A 532 8.06 19.34 27.71
CA GLU A 532 8.61 20.22 28.75
C GLU A 532 8.21 21.69 28.52
N HIS A 533 8.24 22.15 27.27
CA HIS A 533 7.92 23.52 26.89
C HIS A 533 6.42 23.85 26.99
N LEU A 534 5.57 22.96 26.50
CA LEU A 534 4.11 23.15 26.41
C LEU A 534 3.37 22.63 27.65
N GLY A 535 4.06 21.89 28.51
CA GLY A 535 3.59 21.50 29.83
C GLY A 535 2.71 20.24 29.87
N PRO A 536 2.22 19.86 31.07
CA PRO A 536 1.59 18.56 31.28
C PRO A 536 0.21 18.38 30.63
N GLY A 537 -0.38 19.46 30.10
CA GLY A 537 -1.63 19.41 29.33
C GLY A 537 -1.45 19.10 27.85
N PHE A 538 -0.21 19.17 27.33
CA PHE A 538 0.12 18.94 25.93
C PHE A 538 -0.16 17.50 25.51
N MET A 539 -1.03 17.28 24.53
CA MET A 539 -1.31 15.94 24.01
C MET A 539 -0.28 15.53 22.95
N LEU A 540 0.11 14.25 22.98
CA LEU A 540 0.96 13.65 21.96
C LEU A 540 0.29 12.35 21.49
N SER A 541 -0.05 12.28 20.21
CA SER A 541 -0.44 11.04 19.56
C SER A 541 0.56 10.59 18.51
N LEU A 542 0.54 9.29 18.21
CA LEU A 542 1.29 8.67 17.12
C LEU A 542 0.29 7.89 16.26
N VAL A 543 0.34 8.07 14.94
CA VAL A 543 -0.54 7.37 13.98
C VAL A 543 0.30 6.52 13.02
N PRO A 544 0.91 5.42 13.51
CA PRO A 544 1.76 4.60 12.66
C PRO A 544 0.95 3.84 11.61
N GLU A 545 1.54 3.69 10.43
CA GLU A 545 1.06 2.73 9.43
C GLU A 545 1.22 1.30 9.94
N GLY A 546 0.48 0.36 9.36
CA GLY A 546 0.61 -1.04 9.75
C GLY A 546 2.01 -1.63 9.51
N THR A 547 2.76 -1.09 8.54
CA THR A 547 4.18 -1.40 8.28
C THR A 547 5.09 -0.92 9.43
N GLN A 548 4.78 0.24 10.01
CA GLN A 548 5.60 0.90 11.01
C GLN A 548 5.41 0.34 12.43
N MET A 549 4.29 -0.35 12.71
CA MET A 549 4.02 -0.98 14.02
C MET A 549 3.70 -2.49 13.93
N PRO A 550 2.50 -2.94 13.51
CA PRO A 550 2.17 -4.37 13.39
C PRO A 550 3.20 -5.22 12.63
N ALA A 551 3.71 -4.75 11.49
CA ALA A 551 4.70 -5.51 10.71
C ALA A 551 6.04 -5.69 11.44
N GLY A 552 6.28 -4.89 12.48
CA GLY A 552 7.35 -5.09 13.47
C GLY A 552 7.36 -6.48 14.11
N TYR A 553 6.22 -7.19 14.10
CA TYR A 553 6.13 -8.59 14.55
C TYR A 553 6.80 -9.55 13.56
N ALA A 554 6.60 -9.35 12.26
CA ALA A 554 7.14 -10.20 11.19
C ALA A 554 8.59 -9.83 10.81
N GLY A 555 8.98 -8.57 10.94
CA GLY A 555 10.33 -8.09 10.63
C GLY A 555 10.65 -6.75 11.30
N TYR A 556 11.92 -6.50 11.59
CA TYR A 556 12.38 -5.24 12.18
C TYR A 556 13.61 -4.71 11.44
N GLY A 557 13.44 -3.61 10.73
CA GLY A 557 14.47 -3.01 9.87
C GLY A 557 13.86 -2.30 8.65
N GLY A 558 14.55 -1.29 8.12
CA GLY A 558 13.99 -0.41 7.08
C GLY A 558 12.66 0.19 7.54
N GLN A 559 11.61 0.00 6.75
CA GLN A 559 10.26 0.49 7.03
C GLN A 559 9.46 -0.34 8.06
N PHE A 560 9.93 -1.54 8.42
CA PHE A 560 9.19 -2.43 9.31
C PHE A 560 9.52 -2.16 10.78
N GLY A 561 8.51 -1.72 11.55
CA GLY A 561 8.64 -1.47 12.99
C GLY A 561 9.25 -0.12 13.38
N THR A 562 9.29 0.86 12.47
CA THR A 562 9.94 2.18 12.68
C THR A 562 9.37 2.98 13.85
N TYR A 563 8.10 2.78 14.20
CA TYR A 563 7.46 3.50 15.31
C TYR A 563 7.61 2.78 16.66
N LEU A 564 8.09 1.53 16.70
CA LEU A 564 8.37 0.84 17.96
C LEU A 564 9.36 1.60 18.85
N PRO A 565 10.54 2.06 18.37
CA PRO A 565 11.44 2.85 19.19
C PRO A 565 10.87 4.21 19.58
N LEU A 566 10.09 4.85 18.69
CA LEU A 566 9.44 6.13 18.98
C LEU A 566 8.42 5.99 20.11
N LEU A 567 7.50 5.04 19.98
CA LEU A 567 6.48 4.74 20.97
C LEU A 567 7.10 4.30 22.29
N TRP A 568 8.12 3.44 22.26
CA TRP A 568 8.89 3.10 23.46
C TRP A 568 9.49 4.35 24.10
N GLY A 569 10.13 5.21 23.30
CA GLY A 569 10.82 6.41 23.71
C GLY A 569 9.91 7.50 24.30
N VAL A 570 8.61 7.50 24.03
CA VAL A 570 7.65 8.51 24.51
C VAL A 570 6.46 7.96 25.30
N ARG A 571 6.43 6.66 25.61
CA ARG A 571 5.28 5.96 26.24
C ARG A 571 4.72 6.60 27.52
N ASP A 572 5.59 7.25 28.30
CA ASP A 572 5.23 7.95 29.55
C ASP A 572 4.50 9.28 29.31
N ILE A 573 4.71 9.93 28.16
CA ILE A 573 4.09 11.21 27.78
C ILE A 573 3.03 11.07 26.67
N LEU A 574 2.88 9.88 26.09
CA LEU A 574 1.88 9.55 25.08
C LEU A 574 0.45 9.74 25.62
N SER A 575 -0.40 10.41 24.84
CA SER A 575 -1.85 10.46 25.05
C SER A 575 -2.51 9.22 24.49
N PHE A 576 -2.34 8.93 23.19
CA PHE A 576 -2.85 7.74 22.53
C PHE A 576 -2.02 7.39 21.29
N VAL A 577 -2.19 6.17 20.79
CA VAL A 577 -1.70 5.68 19.50
C VAL A 577 -2.88 5.09 18.75
N ASP A 578 -3.02 5.45 17.48
CA ASP A 578 -4.07 4.99 16.58
C ASP A 578 -3.46 4.43 15.30
N VAL A 579 -3.17 3.12 15.31
CA VAL A 579 -2.57 2.45 14.15
C VAL A 579 -3.54 2.49 12.96
N GLN A 580 -3.01 2.81 11.78
CA GLN A 580 -3.79 2.79 10.54
C GLN A 580 -4.09 1.33 10.14
N ASP A 581 -5.31 0.84 10.39
CA ASP A 581 -5.81 -0.46 9.88
C ASP A 581 -6.30 -0.30 8.43
N TYR A 582 -5.46 0.34 7.60
CA TYR A 582 -5.61 0.54 6.16
C TYR A 582 -4.23 0.78 5.54
N ASN A 583 -4.13 0.81 4.21
CA ASN A 583 -2.86 0.97 3.48
C ASN A 583 -1.73 0.05 4.00
N THR A 584 -2.05 -1.19 4.36
CA THR A 584 -1.12 -2.12 5.00
C THR A 584 -1.15 -3.45 4.26
N PRO A 585 0.00 -4.09 4.05
CA PRO A 585 0.06 -5.42 3.43
C PRO A 585 -0.55 -6.50 4.36
N PRO A 586 -0.71 -7.75 3.91
CA PRO A 586 -1.09 -8.84 4.80
C PRO A 586 -0.08 -9.05 5.93
N LEU A 587 -0.57 -9.32 7.14
CA LEU A 587 0.26 -9.44 8.34
C LEU A 587 -0.16 -10.64 9.18
N GLU A 588 0.76 -11.11 10.02
CA GLU A 588 0.52 -12.23 10.93
C GLU A 588 -0.07 -11.75 12.27
N GLY A 589 -1.12 -12.43 12.75
CA GLY A 589 -1.69 -12.22 14.09
C GLY A 589 -1.00 -13.06 15.16
N LEU A 590 -1.33 -12.82 16.44
CA LEU A 590 -0.77 -13.56 17.58
C LEU A 590 -1.15 -15.06 17.64
N ASP A 591 -2.05 -15.54 16.78
CA ASP A 591 -2.30 -16.98 16.57
C ASP A 591 -1.31 -17.65 15.61
N GLY A 592 -0.51 -16.87 14.88
CA GLY A 592 0.33 -17.36 13.79
C GLY A 592 -0.47 -17.62 12.51
N GLU A 593 -1.59 -16.92 12.30
CA GLU A 593 -2.30 -16.91 11.02
C GLU A 593 -2.16 -15.56 10.33
N VAL A 594 -2.28 -15.57 9.00
CA VAL A 594 -2.17 -14.39 8.16
C VAL A 594 -3.55 -13.76 7.95
N TYR A 595 -3.63 -12.45 8.14
CA TYR A 595 -4.83 -11.66 7.96
C TYR A 595 -4.60 -10.54 6.95
N GLN A 596 -5.70 -10.12 6.32
CA GLN A 596 -5.74 -9.04 5.35
C GLN A 596 -6.88 -8.08 5.69
N LEU A 597 -6.66 -6.81 5.36
CA LEU A 597 -7.60 -5.68 5.47
C LEU A 597 -9.04 -6.02 5.03
N GLY A 598 -9.99 -5.20 5.49
CA GLY A 598 -11.39 -5.33 5.10
C GLY A 598 -12.17 -6.39 5.90
N SER A 599 -11.63 -6.85 7.04
CA SER A 599 -12.31 -7.81 7.89
C SER A 599 -12.07 -7.55 9.37
N VAL A 600 -13.07 -7.89 10.20
CA VAL A 600 -12.95 -7.84 11.68
C VAL A 600 -11.78 -8.68 12.18
N ASN A 601 -11.39 -9.73 11.45
CA ASN A 601 -10.25 -10.55 11.82
C ASN A 601 -8.94 -9.76 11.78
N TYR A 602 -8.74 -8.95 10.74
CA TYR A 602 -7.55 -8.13 10.58
C TYR A 602 -7.53 -7.02 11.62
N ASP A 603 -8.60 -6.24 11.73
CA ASP A 603 -8.70 -5.13 12.70
C ASP A 603 -8.42 -5.64 14.12
N ALA A 604 -8.98 -6.80 14.47
CA ALA A 604 -8.75 -7.42 15.77
C ALA A 604 -7.32 -7.95 15.94
N ALA A 605 -6.74 -8.59 14.92
CA ALA A 605 -5.40 -9.17 14.99
C ALA A 605 -4.31 -8.09 15.07
N MET A 606 -4.40 -7.04 14.25
CA MET A 606 -3.40 -5.97 14.20
C MET A 606 -3.49 -5.06 15.42
N THR A 607 -4.71 -4.69 15.83
CA THR A 607 -4.89 -3.90 17.05
C THR A 607 -4.45 -4.68 18.29
N GLU A 608 -4.69 -6.01 18.35
CA GLU A 608 -4.29 -6.81 19.52
C GLU A 608 -2.76 -6.96 19.65
N LEU A 609 -1.98 -6.88 18.56
CA LEU A 609 -0.51 -6.79 18.66
C LEU A 609 -0.10 -5.63 19.56
N VAL A 610 -0.71 -4.45 19.40
CA VAL A 610 -0.42 -3.26 20.21
C VAL A 610 -0.96 -3.39 21.64
N LEU A 611 -2.18 -3.93 21.79
CA LEU A 611 -2.84 -4.09 23.10
C LEU A 611 -2.26 -5.21 23.98
N HIS A 612 -1.62 -6.22 23.38
CA HIS A 612 -1.08 -7.39 24.08
C HIS A 612 0.45 -7.42 24.11
N GLY A 613 1.12 -6.71 23.19
CA GLY A 613 2.55 -6.83 22.98
C GLY A 613 2.94 -8.09 22.21
N PHE A 614 4.12 -8.04 21.61
CA PHE A 614 4.64 -9.09 20.71
C PHE A 614 6.18 -9.10 20.69
N PRO A 615 6.81 -10.22 20.35
CA PRO A 615 8.26 -10.27 20.14
C PRO A 615 8.63 -9.61 18.79
N VAL A 616 9.51 -8.62 18.82
CA VAL A 616 9.86 -7.79 17.65
C VAL A 616 10.81 -8.52 16.70
N GLY A 617 10.47 -8.59 15.42
CA GLY A 617 11.29 -9.23 14.38
C GLY A 617 11.26 -10.76 14.43
N GLY A 618 10.17 -11.35 14.93
CA GLY A 618 9.95 -12.78 15.02
C GLY A 618 10.00 -13.35 16.44
N PRO A 619 9.81 -14.67 16.63
CA PRO A 619 9.55 -15.27 17.94
C PRO A 619 10.67 -15.14 18.99
N ASN A 620 11.92 -14.99 18.57
CA ASN A 620 13.08 -14.75 19.43
C ASN A 620 13.38 -13.26 19.68
N GLY A 621 12.58 -12.38 19.12
CA GLY A 621 12.68 -10.95 19.28
C GLY A 621 12.52 -10.49 20.73
N SER A 622 13.08 -9.32 21.04
CA SER A 622 12.77 -8.63 22.29
C SER A 622 11.27 -8.32 22.36
N LEU A 623 10.64 -8.59 23.51
CA LEU A 623 9.22 -8.32 23.71
C LEU A 623 8.96 -6.82 23.74
N PHE A 624 8.17 -6.32 22.78
CA PHE A 624 7.52 -5.03 22.91
C PHE A 624 6.33 -5.19 23.88
N PRO A 625 6.24 -4.40 24.97
CA PRO A 625 5.20 -4.60 25.97
C PRO A 625 3.82 -4.15 25.46
N PRO A 626 2.73 -4.63 26.10
CA PRO A 626 1.40 -4.07 25.88
C PRO A 626 1.38 -2.55 26.05
N VAL A 627 0.76 -1.84 25.10
CA VAL A 627 0.37 -0.45 25.31
C VAL A 627 -0.89 -0.43 26.20
N PRO A 628 -0.98 0.46 27.20
CA PRO A 628 -2.20 0.60 28.00
C PRO A 628 -3.43 0.80 27.08
N ALA A 629 -4.47 -0.01 27.28
CA ALA A 629 -5.62 0.00 26.37
C ALA A 629 -6.29 1.37 26.27
N ASP A 630 -6.32 2.15 27.37
CA ASP A 630 -6.82 3.53 27.39
C ASP A 630 -5.99 4.54 26.58
N LYS A 631 -4.96 4.06 25.88
CA LYS A 631 -4.15 4.80 24.92
C LYS A 631 -4.17 4.19 23.51
N VAL A 632 -4.98 3.17 23.22
CA VAL A 632 -4.97 2.49 21.91
C VAL A 632 -6.30 2.68 21.20
N ALA A 633 -6.26 3.22 19.98
CA ALA A 633 -7.37 3.26 19.03
C ALA A 633 -7.02 2.44 17.77
N ALA A 634 -8.05 2.04 17.03
CA ALA A 634 -7.91 1.46 15.70
C ALA A 634 -8.30 2.50 14.63
N GLY A 635 -7.45 2.71 13.63
CA GLY A 635 -7.65 3.69 12.57
C GLY A 635 -8.32 3.11 11.33
N PHE A 636 -9.32 3.80 10.79
CA PHE A 636 -10.08 3.37 9.62
C PHE A 636 -10.11 4.43 8.51
N LEU A 637 -10.20 3.95 7.26
CA LEU A 637 -10.29 4.77 6.07
C LEU A 637 -11.74 4.83 5.55
N VAL A 638 -12.34 6.02 5.56
CA VAL A 638 -13.62 6.30 4.92
C VAL A 638 -13.51 6.07 3.41
N GLY A 639 -14.53 5.45 2.82
CA GLY A 639 -14.52 5.01 1.42
C GLY A 639 -13.92 3.61 1.19
N THR A 640 -13.23 3.03 2.18
CA THR A 640 -12.76 1.63 2.13
C THR A 640 -13.38 0.78 3.23
N ALA A 641 -13.50 1.31 4.46
CA ALA A 641 -14.24 0.66 5.54
C ALA A 641 -15.75 0.88 5.38
N THR A 642 -16.56 0.02 6.01
CA THR A 642 -18.02 0.23 6.14
C THR A 642 -18.39 0.48 7.61
N PRO A 643 -19.46 1.26 7.90
CA PRO A 643 -19.91 1.46 9.27
C PRO A 643 -20.22 0.14 10.01
N GLU A 644 -20.73 -0.87 9.30
CA GLU A 644 -20.97 -2.22 9.85
C GLU A 644 -19.68 -2.94 10.25
N LEU A 645 -18.63 -2.89 9.40
CA LEU A 645 -17.33 -3.48 9.70
C LEU A 645 -16.74 -2.86 10.97
N VAL A 646 -16.65 -1.53 11.02
CA VAL A 646 -16.06 -0.81 12.16
C VAL A 646 -16.87 -1.06 13.44
N SER A 647 -18.20 -1.05 13.34
CA SER A 647 -19.08 -1.32 14.48
C SER A 647 -18.83 -2.71 15.08
N ARG A 648 -18.60 -3.71 14.24
CA ARG A 648 -18.28 -5.08 14.67
C ARG A 648 -16.86 -5.22 15.22
N ALA A 649 -15.88 -4.55 14.62
CA ALA A 649 -14.51 -4.51 15.12
C ALA A 649 -14.46 -3.90 16.53
N MET A 650 -15.12 -2.75 16.74
CA MET A 650 -15.21 -2.11 18.05
C MET A 650 -15.93 -2.97 19.09
N GLN A 651 -17.04 -3.64 18.72
CA GLN A 651 -17.69 -4.59 19.62
C GLN A 651 -16.73 -5.70 20.05
N TYR A 652 -16.00 -6.29 19.10
CA TYR A 652 -15.12 -7.41 19.39
C TYR A 652 -13.94 -6.98 20.26
N LEU A 653 -13.22 -5.94 19.87
CA LEU A 653 -12.04 -5.45 20.57
C LEU A 653 -12.37 -4.99 22.00
N ILE A 654 -13.45 -4.22 22.20
CA ILE A 654 -13.80 -3.64 23.50
C ILE A 654 -14.43 -4.68 24.44
N THR A 655 -15.32 -5.54 23.92
CA THR A 655 -16.16 -6.41 24.78
C THR A 655 -15.77 -7.89 24.74
N GLY A 656 -14.95 -8.32 23.78
CA GLY A 656 -14.65 -9.72 23.52
C GLY A 656 -15.77 -10.48 22.80
N GLN A 657 -16.90 -9.83 22.50
CA GLN A 657 -18.01 -10.44 21.77
C GLN A 657 -17.68 -10.53 20.29
N ALA A 658 -17.15 -11.68 19.87
CA ALA A 658 -16.84 -11.96 18.48
C ALA A 658 -18.12 -12.00 17.62
N PRO A 659 -18.15 -11.29 16.47
CA PRO A 659 -19.15 -11.52 15.44
C PRO A 659 -19.13 -12.97 14.94
N GLU A 660 -20.22 -13.41 14.31
CA GLU A 660 -20.24 -14.73 13.67
C GLU A 660 -19.14 -14.84 12.60
N ARG A 661 -18.51 -16.01 12.51
CA ARG A 661 -17.46 -16.34 11.54
C ARG A 661 -16.14 -15.56 11.69
N THR A 662 -15.93 -14.88 12.81
CA THR A 662 -14.60 -14.37 13.18
C THR A 662 -13.67 -15.54 13.50
N ALA A 663 -12.60 -15.68 12.71
CA ALA A 663 -11.58 -16.70 12.84
C ALA A 663 -10.51 -16.32 13.87
N TYR A 664 -10.11 -15.03 13.91
CA TYR A 664 -9.13 -14.54 14.87
C TYR A 664 -9.70 -14.58 16.28
N LYS A 665 -8.95 -15.18 17.21
CA LYS A 665 -9.33 -15.25 18.63
C LYS A 665 -8.45 -14.31 19.44
N LEU A 666 -9.06 -13.34 20.10
CA LEU A 666 -8.37 -12.45 21.03
C LEU A 666 -7.62 -13.28 22.08
N ARG A 667 -6.35 -12.95 22.31
CA ARG A 667 -5.56 -13.43 23.46
C ARG A 667 -6.26 -13.10 24.78
N LYS A 668 -7.01 -11.99 24.83
CA LYS A 668 -7.87 -11.62 25.95
C LYS A 668 -9.36 -11.84 25.58
N PRO A 669 -9.97 -12.98 25.93
CA PRO A 669 -11.33 -13.33 25.49
C PRO A 669 -12.43 -12.39 26.00
N THR A 670 -12.17 -11.62 27.05
CA THR A 670 -13.09 -10.61 27.59
C THR A 670 -12.97 -9.25 26.91
N GLY A 671 -12.15 -9.14 25.86
CA GLY A 671 -11.82 -7.88 25.19
C GLY A 671 -10.97 -6.95 26.04
N TYR A 672 -10.87 -5.71 25.56
CA TYR A 672 -10.13 -4.59 26.12
C TYR A 672 -11.10 -3.44 26.45
N PRO A 673 -11.84 -3.52 27.56
CA PRO A 673 -12.90 -2.55 27.87
C PRO A 673 -12.44 -1.10 28.01
N ALA A 674 -11.13 -0.87 28.23
CA ALA A 674 -10.56 0.47 28.36
C ALA A 674 -10.04 1.02 27.03
N MET A 675 -10.10 0.26 25.92
CA MET A 675 -9.63 0.70 24.61
C MET A 675 -10.25 2.05 24.23
N ILE A 676 -9.45 3.03 23.78
CA ILE A 676 -9.95 4.41 23.59
C ILE A 676 -11.03 4.47 22.51
N GLY A 677 -10.89 3.76 21.39
CA GLY A 677 -11.95 3.71 20.38
C GLY A 677 -11.43 3.64 18.94
N ALA A 678 -12.02 4.43 18.07
CA ALA A 678 -11.78 4.40 16.63
C ALA A 678 -11.34 5.77 16.10
N MET A 679 -10.31 5.76 15.27
CA MET A 679 -9.84 6.90 14.49
C MET A 679 -10.33 6.79 13.04
N PHE A 680 -10.59 7.93 12.39
CA PHE A 680 -11.00 7.97 10.99
C PHE A 680 -10.23 8.99 10.16
N TRP A 681 -9.70 8.52 9.03
CA TRP A 681 -9.42 9.34 7.85
C TRP A 681 -10.66 9.27 6.92
N THR A 682 -11.59 10.23 6.87
CA THR A 682 -11.61 11.55 7.52
C THR A 682 -13.02 11.97 7.96
N ILE A 683 -13.09 13.01 8.80
CA ILE A 683 -14.31 13.74 9.15
C ILE A 683 -15.02 14.28 7.88
N ASP A 684 -14.24 14.77 6.92
CA ASP A 684 -14.74 15.28 5.64
C ASP A 684 -15.37 14.18 4.79
N GLY A 685 -14.76 12.98 4.76
CA GLY A 685 -15.31 11.79 4.14
C GLY A 685 -16.64 11.39 4.77
N ASP A 686 -16.70 11.28 6.10
CA ASP A 686 -17.94 10.99 6.83
C ASP A 686 -19.03 12.00 6.50
N ARG A 687 -18.68 13.29 6.40
CA ARG A 687 -19.62 14.35 6.00
C ARG A 687 -20.17 14.16 4.58
N ASN A 688 -19.33 13.72 3.65
CA ASN A 688 -19.71 13.42 2.26
C ASN A 688 -20.61 12.18 2.18
N GLU A 689 -20.47 11.25 3.11
CA GLU A 689 -21.31 10.05 3.24
C GLU A 689 -22.53 10.24 4.16
N ASN A 690 -22.94 11.48 4.41
CA ASN A 690 -24.08 11.83 5.27
C ASN A 690 -23.97 11.32 6.72
N TYR A 691 -22.78 11.45 7.30
CA TYR A 691 -22.47 11.08 8.70
C TYR A 691 -22.64 9.59 8.99
N SER A 692 -22.40 8.73 7.98
CA SER A 692 -22.59 7.27 8.05
C SER A 692 -21.81 6.62 9.20
N PHE A 693 -20.62 7.13 9.50
CA PHE A 693 -19.77 6.65 10.58
C PHE A 693 -20.06 7.36 11.89
N SER A 694 -20.02 8.69 11.92
CA SER A 694 -20.14 9.43 13.18
C SER A 694 -21.50 9.22 13.85
N ASN A 695 -22.59 9.07 13.09
CA ASN A 695 -23.92 8.79 13.63
C ASN A 695 -24.08 7.36 14.18
N ARG A 696 -23.16 6.43 13.87
CA ARG A 696 -23.21 5.04 14.31
C ARG A 696 -22.17 4.72 15.36
N ILE A 697 -20.90 5.01 15.05
CA ILE A 697 -19.75 4.59 15.85
C ILE A 697 -19.61 5.45 17.11
N GLY A 698 -19.82 6.77 17.02
CA GLY A 698 -19.81 7.66 18.19
C GLY A 698 -20.80 7.20 19.27
N PRO A 699 -22.11 7.07 18.96
CA PRO A 699 -23.08 6.56 19.93
C PRO A 699 -22.76 5.16 20.46
N GLN A 700 -22.20 4.28 19.62
CA GLN A 700 -21.78 2.94 20.04
C GLN A 700 -20.62 2.98 21.05
N LEU A 701 -19.64 3.85 20.84
CA LEU A 701 -18.52 4.02 21.77
C LEU A 701 -19.01 4.62 23.09
N HIS A 702 -19.88 5.64 23.03
CA HIS A 702 -20.38 6.35 24.22
C HIS A 702 -21.40 5.57 25.07
N GLN A 703 -21.93 4.44 24.58
CA GLN A 703 -22.81 3.54 25.35
C GLN A 703 -22.05 2.43 26.09
N TYR A 704 -20.76 2.19 25.80
CA TYR A 704 -19.99 1.19 26.52
C TYR A 704 -19.81 1.57 28.00
N THR A 705 -19.63 0.56 28.84
CA THR A 705 -19.52 0.74 30.29
C THR A 705 -18.23 1.48 30.62
N ALA A 706 -18.33 2.59 31.35
CA ALA A 706 -17.17 3.37 31.75
C ALA A 706 -16.16 2.51 32.51
N THR A 707 -14.93 2.43 32.02
CA THR A 707 -13.84 1.83 32.77
C THR A 707 -13.41 2.77 33.87
N ARG A 708 -13.51 2.33 35.14
CA ARG A 708 -12.96 3.07 36.27
C ARG A 708 -11.45 3.24 36.04
N GLN A 709 -11.00 4.44 35.70
CA GLN A 709 -9.57 4.78 35.71
C GLN A 709 -9.03 4.50 37.12
N ALA A 710 -8.24 3.43 37.24
CA ALA A 710 -7.46 3.22 38.44
C ALA A 710 -6.36 4.29 38.45
N LYS A 711 -6.56 5.36 39.23
CA LYS A 711 -5.48 6.30 39.56
C LYS A 711 -4.29 5.48 40.08
N ALA A 712 -3.21 5.42 39.31
CA ALA A 712 -1.96 4.89 39.80
C ALA A 712 -1.54 5.69 41.05
N PRO A 713 -1.11 5.05 42.16
CA PRO A 713 -0.59 5.78 43.30
C PRO A 713 0.69 6.48 42.86
N ALA A 714 0.82 7.77 43.19
CA ALA A 714 2.07 8.50 43.04
C ALA A 714 3.11 7.91 44.02
N THR A 715 3.86 6.89 43.61
CA THR A 715 5.00 6.39 44.39
C THR A 715 6.25 7.13 43.94
N GLY A 716 6.51 8.26 44.62
CA GLY A 716 7.86 8.79 44.72
C GLY A 716 8.72 7.83 45.54
N ALA A 717 9.41 6.90 44.87
CA ALA A 717 10.50 6.15 45.46
C ALA A 717 11.77 6.53 44.69
N LYS A 718 12.57 7.42 45.30
CA LYS A 718 13.94 7.70 44.85
C LYS A 718 14.75 6.42 44.98
N THR A 719 15.23 5.89 43.86
CA THR A 719 16.31 4.90 43.84
C THR A 719 17.59 5.57 44.34
N PRO A 720 18.33 5.00 45.32
CA PRO A 720 19.57 5.61 45.79
C PRO A 720 20.65 5.46 44.72
N VAL A 721 21.29 6.58 44.36
CA VAL A 721 22.54 6.59 43.62
C VAL A 721 23.62 5.96 44.51
N VAL A 722 24.18 4.83 44.08
CA VAL A 722 25.39 4.26 44.68
C VAL A 722 26.56 5.12 44.20
N SER A 723 27.12 5.92 45.11
CA SER A 723 28.38 6.61 44.89
C SER A 723 29.55 5.64 45.02
N GLU A 724 30.39 5.57 43.99
CA GLU A 724 31.69 4.91 44.05
C GLU A 724 32.59 5.66 45.06
N GLY A 725 32.84 5.02 46.19
CA GLY A 725 33.79 5.47 47.20
C GLY A 725 35.23 5.17 46.77
N LYS A 726 36.01 6.23 46.58
CA LYS A 726 37.48 6.20 46.52
C LYS A 726 38.06 5.49 47.75
N ASN A 727 38.75 4.37 47.53
CA ASN A 727 39.59 3.76 48.56
C ASN A 727 41.01 4.32 48.46
N SER A 728 41.41 5.10 49.47
CA SER A 728 42.78 5.51 49.72
C SER A 728 43.52 4.46 50.53
N HIS A 729 44.68 4.06 50.03
CA HIS A 729 45.71 3.34 50.78
C HIS A 729 46.15 4.11 52.03
N LYS A 730 46.18 3.44 53.18
CA LYS A 730 47.19 3.60 54.23
C LYS A 730 47.28 2.29 55.03
N GLY A 731 48.47 1.69 55.03
CA GLY A 731 48.76 0.42 55.69
C GLY A 731 49.04 0.54 57.18
N SER A 732 49.09 -0.61 57.83
CA SER A 732 49.98 -0.94 58.95
C SER A 732 49.93 -2.46 59.19
N GLU A 733 51.14 -3.02 59.32
CA GLU A 733 51.54 -4.38 59.74
C GLU A 733 51.37 -5.56 58.75
#